data_AF-A0AAD7T539-F1
#
_entry.id   AF-A0AAD7T539-F1
#
_cell.length_a   1.000
_cell.length_b   1.000
_cell.length_c   1.000
_cell.angle_alpha   90.00
_cell.angle_beta   90.00
_cell.angle_gamma   90.00
#
_symmetry.space_group_name_H-M   'P 1'
#
loop_
_entity.id
_entity.type
_entity.pdbx_description
1 polymer ?
#
loop_
_entity_poly.entity_id
_entity_poly.type
_entity_poly.pdbx_seq_one_letter_code
_entity_poly.pdbx_strand_id
1 'polypeptide(L)'
;MDANASFEDLSDLLEKCKMTHDEYQESVKALTSGMVVMMKREPKDCWVNGYNPDLLRAWNANMDIQFILDEFSCIMYMMSYVAKPEHEMTEFLNSGIRDVKKSNVNKQDEMKQIMQAYAKHREVSAQESVARVEVDRLECVAQRQAIHPDEHEEQDQIPDYEVHALYSGAIDAPKLSPDFVRSMYRSLNETQASVFYTVREWCLKRVWGHNPEPLFYFISGGAGCGKSHVIKCVYQEATKILRQLPRFRDEADMSQPAVLLTAFTGTAAFNISGKTLHSVLKLPRNLRPHYQGLGNALDEVRAALSNAEILIIDEISIVSKELFAYVHWRFQQIKGNRKPFGGMSVLAVGDFYQLPPVGKAKQLCICEGDVLDLWKDFQMVNLTEIMRQKDDRAFAQLLNRIRTKKKTDPLSVDDAALLTQAVAEIKDCPPDVLHIFAMNKEVDAHNAATVTALRLQVVNIPAEDYRKDPRTGGMVILTDLKGNSRDLPDNIQAAQGAGVMVTRNLDTEDGIVNGTFGTIANIVPIAGCGLTTVKLIGLQLDNPMAGQKFRRKIAGATDDLVYIERFEEQMSKRVVRRQFPMKLAFGCTAHKVQGMTMKSAVVCLKRVFESGMAYVALSRTTSLEGLRIIDFEEKKIYADPNVTTAMENMSHASFRSTRPLLHFVKSAEHAAPTLTVVHHNAEGLPPHMEDLKSHHELGLANVLCVTETHLSGSFVSPKFQLEGYDMFAHNRHVSYTNRVDMATKDGGGVAVYCRSSLQAEARRYFHDVTDLEFSVVKVESPVRALIAAVYRPPNLGLDTFLPNMQSLLDSLETMDCQPVVVCGDFNEDLLSKGKKAIRELFHSRGYSQLVSAATTEKQTLIDYIYISRPELCLQSGVLQTYHSYHVPVYCILTLSAVGASASFVIE
;
A
#
# COMPACT_ATOMS: atom_id res chain seq x y z
N MET A 1 -64.29 -25.46 27.61
CA MET A 1 -63.90 -25.50 29.03
C MET A 1 -63.42 -24.10 29.41
N ASP A 2 -63.67 -23.68 30.65
CA ASP A 2 -63.19 -22.40 31.18
C ASP A 2 -61.66 -22.34 31.12
N ALA A 3 -61.10 -21.26 30.56
CA ALA A 3 -59.65 -21.16 30.32
C ALA A 3 -58.80 -21.06 31.60
N ASN A 4 -59.44 -20.90 32.76
CA ASN A 4 -58.80 -20.74 34.07
C ASN A 4 -58.98 -21.94 35.02
N ALA A 5 -59.50 -23.07 34.55
CA ALA A 5 -59.63 -24.26 35.39
C ALA A 5 -58.27 -24.98 35.52
N SER A 6 -57.74 -25.08 36.75
CA SER A 6 -56.58 -25.91 37.08
C SER A 6 -57.04 -27.29 37.57
N PHE A 7 -56.37 -28.34 37.11
CA PHE A 7 -56.64 -29.73 37.51
C PHE A 7 -55.43 -30.22 38.30
N GLU A 8 -55.61 -31.08 39.31
CA GLU A 8 -54.49 -31.62 40.10
C GLU A 8 -53.93 -32.92 39.48
N ASP A 9 -54.79 -33.77 38.91
CA ASP A 9 -54.39 -35.01 38.25
C ASP A 9 -55.15 -35.23 36.93
N LEU A 10 -54.69 -36.23 36.15
CA LEU A 10 -55.31 -36.59 34.87
C LEU A 10 -56.73 -37.15 35.06
N SER A 11 -57.01 -37.77 36.20
CA SER A 11 -58.29 -38.39 36.51
C SER A 11 -59.41 -37.35 36.64
N ASP A 12 -59.17 -36.25 37.34
CA ASP A 12 -60.10 -35.12 37.52
C ASP A 12 -60.37 -34.39 36.18
N LEU A 13 -59.35 -34.30 35.31
CA LEU A 13 -59.52 -33.77 33.96
C LEU A 13 -60.44 -34.68 33.12
N LEU A 14 -60.18 -35.98 33.12
CA LEU A 14 -60.95 -36.97 32.35
C LEU A 14 -62.40 -37.06 32.80
N GLU A 15 -62.64 -37.00 34.11
CA GLU A 15 -64.00 -37.02 34.69
C GLU A 15 -64.81 -35.78 34.27
N LYS A 16 -64.20 -34.58 34.27
CA LYS A 16 -64.84 -33.35 33.78
C LYS A 16 -65.03 -33.34 32.25
N CYS A 17 -64.14 -33.99 31.51
CA CYS A 17 -64.29 -34.24 30.07
C CYS A 17 -65.35 -35.33 29.77
N LYS A 18 -65.84 -36.06 30.78
CA LYS A 18 -66.68 -37.26 30.62
C LYS A 18 -66.04 -38.30 29.69
N MET A 19 -64.73 -38.49 29.81
CA MET A 19 -63.97 -39.49 29.05
C MET A 19 -63.35 -40.50 30.02
N THR A 20 -63.31 -41.76 29.61
CA THR A 20 -62.54 -42.78 30.34
C THR A 20 -61.06 -42.72 29.97
N HIS A 21 -60.20 -43.28 30.83
CA HIS A 21 -58.76 -43.34 30.56
C HIS A 21 -58.45 -44.15 29.28
N ASP A 22 -59.23 -45.19 28.99
CA ASP A 22 -59.05 -46.02 27.80
C ASP A 22 -59.43 -45.24 26.52
N GLU A 23 -60.54 -44.49 26.54
CA GLU A 23 -60.93 -43.60 25.43
C GLU A 23 -59.92 -42.47 25.20
N TYR A 24 -59.31 -41.95 26.27
CA TYR A 24 -58.20 -41.00 26.16
C TYR A 24 -56.97 -41.62 25.49
N GLN A 25 -56.58 -42.83 25.90
CA GLN A 25 -55.45 -43.53 25.27
C GLN A 25 -55.72 -43.90 23.81
N GLU A 26 -56.95 -44.31 23.46
CA GLU A 26 -57.35 -44.55 22.08
C GLU A 26 -57.33 -43.27 21.25
N SER A 27 -57.79 -42.15 21.81
CA SER A 27 -57.75 -40.84 21.13
C SER A 27 -56.32 -40.37 20.89
N VAL A 28 -55.43 -40.56 21.87
CA VAL A 28 -53.99 -40.25 21.74
C VAL A 28 -53.34 -41.12 20.65
N LYS A 29 -53.67 -42.42 20.60
CA LYS A 29 -53.20 -43.33 19.54
C LYS A 29 -53.76 -42.94 18.16
N ALA A 30 -55.01 -42.50 18.07
CA ALA A 30 -55.62 -42.08 16.81
C ALA A 30 -55.04 -40.77 16.26
N LEU A 31 -54.55 -39.88 17.13
CA LEU A 31 -53.94 -38.60 16.76
C LEU A 31 -52.47 -38.70 16.33
N THR A 32 -51.82 -39.85 16.53
CA THR A 32 -50.39 -40.02 16.23
C THR A 32 -50.17 -40.99 15.06
N SER A 33 -49.78 -40.45 13.90
CA SER A 33 -49.48 -41.22 12.68
C SER A 33 -48.04 -41.75 12.63
N GLY A 34 -47.50 -42.20 13.77
CA GLY A 34 -46.11 -42.66 13.91
C GLY A 34 -45.71 -42.90 15.37
N MET A 35 -44.48 -43.36 15.61
CA MET A 35 -43.92 -43.35 16.97
C MET A 35 -43.70 -41.89 17.40
N VAL A 36 -44.27 -41.50 18.54
CA VAL A 36 -44.12 -40.15 19.10
C VAL A 36 -43.72 -40.27 20.57
N VAL A 37 -42.65 -39.58 20.97
CA VAL A 37 -42.30 -39.45 22.40
C VAL A 37 -43.12 -38.32 22.99
N MET A 38 -44.10 -38.67 23.84
CA MET A 38 -44.77 -37.68 24.67
C MET A 38 -44.07 -37.59 26.02
N MET A 39 -43.52 -36.41 26.32
CA MET A 39 -42.92 -36.13 27.64
C MET A 39 -44.01 -36.09 28.70
N LYS A 40 -43.80 -36.77 29.83
CA LYS A 40 -44.75 -36.75 30.97
C LYS A 40 -44.86 -35.32 31.51
N ARG A 41 -46.08 -34.79 31.57
CA ARG A 41 -46.38 -33.45 32.11
C ARG A 41 -47.31 -33.58 33.30
N GLU A 42 -47.15 -32.68 34.26
CA GLU A 42 -48.15 -32.52 35.31
C GLU A 42 -49.25 -31.56 34.84
N PRO A 43 -50.50 -31.72 35.28
CA PRO A 43 -51.60 -30.83 34.90
C PRO A 43 -51.34 -29.32 35.16
N LYS A 44 -50.47 -29.02 36.13
CA LYS A 44 -50.03 -27.65 36.46
C LYS A 44 -49.05 -27.03 35.44
N ASP A 45 -48.46 -27.84 34.55
CA ASP A 45 -47.44 -27.41 33.59
C ASP A 45 -48.03 -26.85 32.30
N CYS A 46 -49.30 -26.43 32.29
CA CYS A 46 -50.04 -26.04 31.08
C CYS A 46 -49.34 -24.93 30.27
N TRP A 47 -48.62 -24.02 30.93
CA TRP A 47 -47.87 -22.91 30.32
C TRP A 47 -46.37 -23.17 30.13
N VAL A 48 -45.90 -24.39 30.43
CA VAL A 48 -44.48 -24.76 30.33
C VAL A 48 -44.28 -25.70 29.16
N ASN A 49 -43.43 -25.33 28.20
CA ASN A 49 -43.06 -26.21 27.09
C ASN A 49 -42.44 -27.50 27.61
N GLY A 50 -42.58 -28.62 26.88
CA GLY A 50 -41.92 -29.86 27.26
C GLY A 50 -40.41 -29.68 27.27
N TYR A 51 -39.74 -29.99 28.40
CA TYR A 51 -38.30 -29.87 28.53
C TYR A 51 -37.70 -31.13 29.17
N ASN A 52 -36.42 -31.38 28.89
CA ASN A 52 -35.64 -32.40 29.60
C ASN A 52 -34.82 -31.72 30.72
N PRO A 53 -35.00 -32.09 32.00
CA PRO A 53 -34.33 -31.43 33.12
C PRO A 53 -32.79 -31.53 33.09
N ASP A 54 -32.24 -32.64 32.60
CA ASP A 54 -30.79 -32.85 32.56
C ASP A 54 -30.15 -32.06 31.42
N LEU A 55 -30.81 -32.00 30.26
CA LEU A 55 -30.37 -31.14 29.15
C LEU A 55 -30.46 -29.65 29.51
N LEU A 56 -31.54 -29.23 30.16
CA LEU A 56 -31.72 -27.85 30.62
C LEU A 56 -30.63 -27.44 31.63
N ARG A 57 -30.26 -28.35 32.55
CA ARG A 57 -29.13 -28.13 33.47
C ARG A 57 -27.78 -28.11 32.74
N ALA A 58 -27.59 -28.97 31.75
CA ALA A 58 -26.33 -29.04 31.01
C ALA A 58 -26.07 -27.81 30.14
N TRP A 59 -27.10 -27.25 29.50
CA TRP A 59 -26.95 -26.11 28.58
C TRP A 59 -27.30 -24.76 29.21
N ASN A 60 -27.82 -24.74 30.43
CA ASN A 60 -28.23 -23.54 31.17
C ASN A 60 -29.07 -22.56 30.32
N ALA A 61 -29.95 -23.11 29.49
CA ALA A 61 -30.80 -22.37 28.57
C ALA A 61 -32.18 -23.05 28.45
N ASN A 62 -33.23 -22.26 28.17
CA ASN A 62 -34.54 -22.80 27.81
C ASN A 62 -34.45 -23.40 26.39
N MET A 63 -34.87 -24.65 26.22
CA MET A 63 -34.69 -25.38 24.97
C MET A 63 -35.97 -26.10 24.57
N ASP A 64 -36.29 -26.05 23.27
CA ASP A 64 -37.38 -26.79 22.64
C ASP A 64 -36.78 -27.93 21.80
N ILE A 65 -36.54 -29.09 22.43
CA ILE A 65 -35.88 -30.24 21.81
C ILE A 65 -36.90 -31.37 21.67
N GLN A 66 -37.06 -31.87 20.46
CA GLN A 66 -37.88 -33.04 20.16
C GLN A 66 -37.01 -34.22 19.73
N PHE A 67 -37.41 -35.43 20.13
CA PHE A 67 -36.74 -36.65 19.69
C PHE A 67 -37.12 -36.97 18.26
N ILE A 68 -36.11 -37.14 17.40
CA ILE A 68 -36.29 -37.67 16.06
C ILE A 68 -36.33 -39.18 16.16
N LEU A 69 -37.51 -39.78 15.94
CA LEU A 69 -37.75 -41.20 16.12
C LEU A 69 -37.62 -42.02 14.84
N ASP A 70 -37.55 -41.37 13.69
CA ASP A 70 -37.39 -42.02 12.40
C ASP A 70 -36.51 -41.17 11.46
N GLU A 71 -35.79 -41.86 10.57
CA GLU A 71 -34.84 -41.23 9.63
C GLU A 71 -35.56 -40.31 8.62
N PHE A 72 -36.81 -40.61 8.28
CA PHE A 72 -37.61 -39.83 7.33
C PHE A 72 -38.05 -38.48 7.93
N SER A 73 -38.38 -38.42 9.21
CA SER A 73 -38.70 -37.23 9.98
C SER A 73 -37.49 -36.31 10.13
N CYS A 74 -36.28 -36.89 10.25
CA CYS A 74 -35.03 -36.13 10.19
C CYS A 74 -34.90 -35.42 8.83
N ILE A 75 -35.06 -36.19 7.75
CA ILE A 75 -34.95 -35.69 6.38
C ILE A 75 -36.04 -34.65 6.11
N MET A 76 -37.30 -34.91 6.49
CA MET A 76 -38.40 -33.97 6.34
C MET A 76 -38.21 -32.70 7.16
N TYR A 77 -37.68 -32.79 8.39
CA TYR A 77 -37.36 -31.60 9.19
C TYR A 77 -36.27 -30.77 8.51
N MET A 78 -35.17 -31.40 8.08
CA MET A 78 -34.11 -30.74 7.32
C MET A 78 -34.67 -30.11 6.04
N MET A 79 -35.46 -30.85 5.26
CA MET A 79 -36.07 -30.37 4.02
C MET A 79 -37.07 -29.24 4.27
N SER A 80 -37.84 -29.26 5.36
CA SER A 80 -38.77 -28.19 5.73
C SER A 80 -38.07 -26.91 6.16
N TYR A 81 -36.90 -27.04 6.81
CA TYR A 81 -36.07 -25.90 7.19
C TYR A 81 -35.33 -25.32 5.99
N VAL A 82 -34.85 -26.20 5.10
CA VAL A 82 -34.22 -25.85 3.83
C VAL A 82 -35.24 -25.21 2.86
N ALA A 83 -36.49 -25.67 2.86
CA ALA A 83 -37.58 -25.14 2.06
C ALA A 83 -38.38 -24.01 2.76
N LYS A 84 -37.90 -23.53 3.91
CA LYS A 84 -38.59 -22.48 4.67
C LYS A 84 -38.57 -21.19 3.86
N PRO A 85 -39.73 -20.61 3.50
CA PRO A 85 -39.75 -19.40 2.68
C PRO A 85 -39.10 -18.24 3.44
N GLU A 86 -38.11 -17.58 2.83
CA GLU A 86 -37.44 -16.41 3.41
C GLU A 86 -38.38 -15.20 3.38
N HIS A 87 -38.72 -14.67 4.56
CA HIS A 87 -39.73 -13.63 4.71
C HIS A 87 -39.23 -12.21 4.36
N GLU A 88 -37.91 -11.99 4.31
CA GLU A 88 -37.32 -10.66 4.06
C GLU A 88 -37.51 -10.19 2.60
N MET A 89 -37.53 -11.10 1.63
CA MET A 89 -37.58 -10.73 0.21
C MET A 89 -38.99 -10.46 -0.33
N THR A 90 -40.04 -10.83 0.40
CA THR A 90 -41.42 -10.41 0.07
C THR A 90 -41.55 -8.88 0.14
N GLU A 91 -40.66 -8.18 0.88
CA GLU A 91 -40.64 -6.71 0.93
C GLU A 91 -40.27 -6.05 -0.40
N PHE A 92 -39.43 -6.66 -1.25
CA PHE A 92 -39.03 -6.06 -2.52
C PHE A 92 -40.18 -6.05 -3.53
N LEU A 93 -40.85 -7.19 -3.74
CA LEU A 93 -42.08 -7.27 -4.54
C LEU A 93 -43.20 -6.40 -3.94
N ASN A 94 -43.36 -6.41 -2.61
CA ASN A 94 -44.31 -5.53 -1.94
C ASN A 94 -43.95 -4.04 -2.05
N SER A 95 -42.67 -3.68 -2.18
CA SER A 95 -42.22 -2.30 -2.44
C SER A 95 -42.50 -1.89 -3.88
N GLY A 96 -42.20 -2.76 -4.85
CA GLY A 96 -42.52 -2.53 -6.26
C GLY A 96 -44.03 -2.39 -6.50
N ILE A 97 -44.85 -3.24 -5.88
CA ILE A 97 -46.33 -3.13 -5.95
C ILE A 97 -46.82 -1.85 -5.26
N ARG A 98 -46.22 -1.44 -4.13
CA ARG A 98 -46.56 -0.18 -3.45
C ARG A 98 -46.22 1.05 -4.29
N ASP A 99 -45.09 1.03 -5.00
CA ASP A 99 -44.67 2.14 -5.85
C ASP A 99 -45.50 2.23 -7.14
N VAL A 100 -45.93 1.08 -7.68
CA VAL A 100 -46.87 1.02 -8.81
C VAL A 100 -48.27 1.54 -8.39
N LYS A 101 -48.76 1.24 -7.18
CA LYS A 101 -50.03 1.80 -6.67
C LYS A 101 -49.99 3.30 -6.37
N LYS A 102 -48.81 3.88 -6.10
CA LYS A 102 -48.63 5.32 -5.88
C LYS A 102 -48.58 6.12 -7.18
N SER A 103 -48.24 5.47 -8.30
CA SER A 103 -48.26 6.10 -9.60
C SER A 103 -49.69 6.05 -10.15
N ASN A 104 -50.23 7.20 -10.56
CA ASN A 104 -51.63 7.38 -10.95
C ASN A 104 -51.84 6.84 -12.39
N VAL A 105 -51.57 5.56 -12.62
CA VAL A 105 -51.59 4.89 -13.93
C VAL A 105 -52.91 4.14 -14.12
N ASN A 106 -53.33 3.95 -15.37
CA ASN A 106 -54.55 3.21 -15.69
C ASN A 106 -54.41 1.72 -15.32
N LYS A 107 -55.51 1.06 -14.92
CA LYS A 107 -55.51 -0.31 -14.36
C LYS A 107 -54.85 -1.36 -15.26
N GLN A 108 -54.93 -1.19 -16.58
CA GLN A 108 -54.27 -2.09 -17.55
C GLN A 108 -52.75 -1.93 -17.57
N ASP A 109 -52.25 -0.71 -17.41
CA ASP A 109 -50.81 -0.43 -17.38
C ASP A 109 -50.21 -0.79 -16.03
N GLU A 110 -50.96 -0.61 -14.94
CA GLU A 110 -50.63 -1.13 -13.60
C GLU A 110 -50.41 -2.64 -13.66
N MET A 111 -51.34 -3.36 -14.28
CA MET A 111 -51.26 -4.82 -14.39
C MET A 111 -50.11 -5.27 -15.30
N LYS A 112 -49.82 -4.55 -16.39
CA LYS A 112 -48.64 -4.83 -17.24
C LYS A 112 -47.32 -4.60 -16.50
N GLN A 113 -47.21 -3.59 -15.66
CA GLN A 113 -45.99 -3.32 -14.89
C GLN A 113 -45.76 -4.38 -13.81
N ILE A 114 -46.81 -4.79 -13.09
CA ILE A 114 -46.73 -5.89 -12.12
C ILE A 114 -46.34 -7.19 -12.84
N MET A 115 -46.96 -7.47 -13.98
CA MET A 115 -46.68 -8.67 -14.77
C MET A 115 -45.26 -8.66 -15.36
N GLN A 116 -44.74 -7.50 -15.78
CA GLN A 116 -43.33 -7.35 -16.20
C GLN A 116 -42.34 -7.53 -15.04
N ALA A 117 -42.68 -7.07 -13.83
CA ALA A 117 -41.85 -7.29 -12.64
C ALA A 117 -41.75 -8.78 -12.31
N TYR A 118 -42.89 -9.50 -12.34
CA TYR A 118 -42.94 -10.95 -12.17
C TYR A 118 -42.23 -11.73 -13.30
N ALA A 119 -42.29 -11.24 -14.55
CA ALA A 119 -41.68 -11.93 -15.68
C ALA A 119 -40.16 -11.73 -15.78
N LYS A 120 -39.64 -10.57 -15.36
CA LYS A 120 -38.19 -10.27 -15.36
C LYS A 120 -37.47 -10.87 -14.17
N HIS A 121 -38.15 -11.03 -13.05
CA HIS A 121 -37.60 -11.60 -11.84
C HIS A 121 -38.30 -12.93 -11.55
N ARG A 122 -37.70 -14.01 -12.05
CA ARG A 122 -38.13 -15.37 -11.71
C ARG A 122 -37.43 -15.77 -10.41
N GLU A 123 -38.22 -15.96 -9.37
CA GLU A 123 -37.71 -16.47 -8.10
C GLU A 123 -37.37 -17.95 -8.25
N VAL A 124 -36.16 -18.31 -7.85
CA VAL A 124 -35.70 -19.68 -7.71
C VAL A 124 -35.16 -19.82 -6.30
N SER A 125 -35.51 -20.90 -5.62
CA SER A 125 -34.98 -21.13 -4.27
C SER A 125 -33.46 -21.34 -4.35
N ALA A 126 -32.73 -21.12 -3.25
CA ALA A 126 -31.28 -21.38 -3.20
C ALA A 126 -30.94 -22.80 -3.72
N GLN A 127 -31.83 -23.75 -3.45
CA GLN A 127 -31.70 -25.15 -3.90
C GLN A 127 -31.95 -25.31 -5.40
N GLU A 128 -32.95 -24.62 -5.96
CA GLU A 128 -33.19 -24.61 -7.40
C GLU A 128 -32.04 -23.93 -8.15
N SER A 129 -31.41 -22.89 -7.58
CA SER A 129 -30.21 -22.30 -8.16
C SER A 129 -29.00 -23.26 -8.14
N VAL A 130 -28.78 -23.98 -7.03
CA VAL A 130 -27.70 -24.97 -6.94
C VAL A 130 -27.94 -26.13 -7.91
N ALA A 131 -29.17 -26.64 -8.00
CA ALA A 131 -29.53 -27.72 -8.92
C ALA A 131 -29.33 -27.30 -10.39
N ARG A 132 -29.72 -26.08 -10.77
CA ARG A 132 -29.53 -25.58 -12.14
C ARG A 132 -28.05 -25.42 -12.50
N VAL A 133 -27.26 -24.85 -11.59
CA VAL A 133 -25.81 -24.69 -11.79
C VAL A 133 -25.12 -26.06 -11.89
N GLU A 134 -25.56 -27.05 -11.13
CA GLU A 134 -24.95 -28.38 -11.16
C GLU A 134 -25.37 -29.21 -12.38
N VAL A 135 -26.61 -29.03 -12.88
CA VAL A 135 -27.04 -29.60 -14.16
C VAL A 135 -26.21 -29.03 -15.31
N ASP A 136 -26.02 -27.71 -15.37
CA ASP A 136 -25.18 -27.06 -16.39
C ASP A 136 -23.72 -27.58 -16.32
N ARG A 137 -23.20 -27.82 -15.10
CA ARG A 137 -21.87 -28.39 -14.90
C ARG A 137 -21.78 -29.82 -15.42
N LEU A 138 -22.80 -30.65 -15.17
CA LEU A 138 -22.83 -32.05 -15.60
C LEU A 138 -23.02 -32.18 -17.12
N GLU A 139 -23.84 -31.33 -17.74
CA GLU A 139 -23.99 -31.28 -19.20
C GLU A 139 -22.68 -30.87 -19.89
N CYS A 140 -21.96 -29.89 -19.32
CA CYS A 140 -20.64 -29.48 -19.81
C CYS A 140 -19.58 -30.60 -19.68
N VAL A 141 -19.68 -31.46 -18.66
CA VAL A 141 -18.79 -32.62 -18.49
C VAL A 141 -19.15 -33.75 -19.47
N ALA A 142 -20.44 -33.99 -19.71
CA ALA A 142 -20.90 -34.98 -20.68
C ALA A 142 -20.50 -34.61 -22.13
N GLN A 143 -20.61 -33.34 -22.51
CA GLN A 143 -20.18 -32.84 -23.82
C GLN A 143 -18.66 -32.96 -24.05
N ARG A 144 -17.85 -32.94 -22.99
CA ARG A 144 -16.38 -33.12 -23.08
C ARG A 144 -15.95 -34.57 -23.25
N GLN A 145 -16.79 -35.55 -22.93
CA GLN A 145 -16.43 -36.98 -22.95
C GLN A 145 -16.86 -37.73 -24.22
N ALA A 146 -17.68 -37.12 -25.08
CA ALA A 146 -18.11 -37.71 -26.34
C ALA A 146 -17.31 -37.16 -27.54
N ILE A 147 -16.01 -37.47 -27.62
CA ILE A 147 -15.25 -37.36 -28.87
C ILE A 147 -14.62 -38.74 -29.13
N HIS A 148 -15.23 -39.49 -30.04
CA HIS A 148 -14.69 -40.75 -30.56
C HIS A 148 -13.52 -40.45 -31.53
N PRO A 149 -12.49 -41.32 -31.63
CA PRO A 149 -11.21 -40.94 -32.27
C PRO A 149 -11.15 -41.03 -33.79
N ASP A 150 -12.24 -41.38 -34.49
CA ASP A 150 -12.20 -41.64 -35.93
C ASP A 150 -13.40 -40.97 -36.62
N GLU A 151 -13.22 -39.75 -37.09
CA GLU A 151 -13.88 -39.23 -38.31
C GLU A 151 -13.19 -37.92 -38.73
N HIS A 152 -12.53 -37.96 -39.88
CA HIS A 152 -11.84 -36.85 -40.51
C HIS A 152 -12.81 -36.05 -41.39
N GLU A 153 -12.56 -34.74 -41.44
CA GLU A 153 -12.70 -33.80 -42.58
C GLU A 153 -13.76 -32.68 -42.58
N GLU A 154 -13.26 -31.53 -43.07
CA GLU A 154 -13.89 -30.26 -43.52
C GLU A 154 -14.18 -29.16 -42.49
N GLN A 155 -13.11 -28.45 -42.08
CA GLN A 155 -13.20 -27.07 -41.60
C GLN A 155 -13.16 -26.09 -42.77
N ASP A 156 -14.34 -25.61 -43.19
CA ASP A 156 -14.46 -24.35 -43.91
C ASP A 156 -14.43 -23.17 -42.93
N GLN A 157 -13.55 -22.21 -43.24
CA GLN A 157 -13.26 -21.02 -42.46
C GLN A 157 -14.43 -20.02 -42.49
N ILE A 158 -14.97 -19.69 -41.31
CA ILE A 158 -15.60 -18.39 -41.04
C ILE A 158 -14.85 -17.78 -39.85
N PRO A 159 -14.24 -16.58 -39.98
CA PRO A 159 -13.54 -15.94 -38.87
C PRO A 159 -14.57 -15.37 -37.88
N ASP A 160 -14.88 -16.14 -36.84
CA ASP A 160 -15.70 -15.67 -35.74
C ASP A 160 -14.97 -14.62 -34.92
N TYR A 161 -15.73 -13.57 -34.63
CA TYR A 161 -15.43 -12.48 -33.72
C TYR A 161 -15.07 -13.04 -32.33
N GLU A 162 -13.77 -13.09 -32.02
CA GLU A 162 -13.33 -13.25 -30.64
C GLU A 162 -13.73 -12.00 -29.84
N VAL A 163 -14.70 -12.17 -28.93
CA VAL A 163 -14.83 -11.29 -27.79
C VAL A 163 -13.58 -11.50 -26.95
N HIS A 164 -12.55 -10.68 -27.22
CA HIS A 164 -11.41 -10.56 -26.32
C HIS A 164 -11.96 -10.13 -24.96
N ALA A 165 -12.05 -11.09 -24.05
CA ALA A 165 -12.05 -10.81 -22.63
C ALA A 165 -10.89 -9.85 -22.38
N LEU A 166 -11.22 -8.63 -21.94
CA LEU A 166 -10.28 -7.73 -21.32
C LEU A 166 -9.71 -8.47 -20.12
N TYR A 167 -8.59 -9.17 -20.33
CA TYR A 167 -7.71 -9.62 -19.27
C TYR A 167 -7.44 -8.40 -18.39
N SER A 168 -8.10 -8.31 -17.25
CA SER A 168 -7.61 -7.55 -16.10
C SER A 168 -6.38 -8.30 -15.59
N GLY A 169 -5.29 -8.22 -16.35
CA GLY A 169 -4.00 -8.74 -15.96
C GLY A 169 -3.56 -8.01 -14.71
N ALA A 170 -3.44 -8.76 -13.62
CA ALA A 170 -2.71 -8.38 -12.44
C ALA A 170 -1.43 -7.63 -12.80
N ILE A 171 -1.20 -6.48 -12.16
CA ILE A 171 0.10 -5.82 -12.18
C ILE A 171 1.04 -6.66 -11.30
N ASP A 172 1.85 -7.51 -11.91
CA ASP A 172 3.19 -7.68 -11.39
C ASP A 172 3.99 -6.48 -11.92
N ALA A 173 4.33 -5.54 -11.02
CA ALA A 173 5.42 -4.60 -11.29
C ALA A 173 6.63 -5.44 -11.78
N PRO A 174 7.45 -4.94 -12.74
CA PRO A 174 8.59 -5.71 -13.21
C PRO A 174 9.34 -6.22 -12.00
N LYS A 175 9.46 -7.54 -11.84
CA LYS A 175 10.06 -8.16 -10.65
C LYS A 175 11.49 -7.63 -10.54
N LEU A 176 11.66 -6.58 -9.74
CA LEU A 176 12.95 -5.95 -9.51
C LEU A 176 13.85 -7.00 -8.88
N SER A 177 15.10 -7.08 -9.31
CA SER A 177 16.03 -8.01 -8.68
C SER A 177 16.16 -7.68 -7.19
N PRO A 178 16.24 -8.68 -6.29
CA PRO A 178 16.36 -8.44 -4.86
C PRO A 178 17.52 -7.50 -4.50
N ASP A 179 18.62 -7.57 -5.24
CA ASP A 179 19.79 -6.70 -5.05
C ASP A 179 19.52 -5.24 -5.43
N PHE A 180 18.74 -5.00 -6.49
CA PHE A 180 18.32 -3.66 -6.85
C PHE A 180 17.38 -3.08 -5.78
N VAL A 181 16.46 -3.89 -5.25
CA VAL A 181 15.58 -3.47 -4.15
C VAL A 181 16.38 -3.11 -2.90
N ARG A 182 17.37 -3.92 -2.53
CA ARG A 182 18.29 -3.59 -1.42
C ARG A 182 19.04 -2.30 -1.67
N SER A 183 19.58 -2.10 -2.87
CA SER A 183 20.24 -0.84 -3.25
C SER A 183 19.31 0.37 -3.09
N MET A 184 18.03 0.24 -3.44
CA MET A 184 17.04 1.29 -3.18
C MET A 184 16.86 1.58 -1.69
N TYR A 185 16.77 0.55 -0.84
CA TYR A 185 16.63 0.72 0.61
C TYR A 185 17.87 1.38 1.24
N ARG A 186 19.08 1.02 0.80
CA ARG A 186 20.35 1.64 1.25
C ARG A 186 20.44 3.13 0.91
N SER A 187 19.77 3.57 -0.15
CA SER A 187 19.82 4.96 -0.63
C SER A 187 18.86 5.92 0.11
N LEU A 188 18.02 5.40 1.01
CA LEU A 188 17.11 6.22 1.81
C LEU A 188 17.91 7.06 2.82
N ASN A 189 17.54 8.32 3.02
CA ASN A 189 18.08 9.10 4.14
C ASN A 189 17.39 8.79 5.47
N GLU A 190 17.84 9.44 6.53
CA GLU A 190 17.35 9.25 7.89
C GLU A 190 15.83 9.47 8.02
N THR A 191 15.30 10.58 7.48
CA THR A 191 13.86 10.90 7.54
C THR A 191 13.00 9.95 6.69
N GLN A 192 13.46 9.62 5.49
CA GLN A 192 12.81 8.68 4.57
C GLN A 192 12.81 7.26 5.15
N ALA A 193 13.92 6.85 5.75
CA ALA A 193 14.05 5.56 6.41
C ALA A 193 13.14 5.48 7.64
N SER A 194 12.96 6.56 8.39
CA SER A 194 12.01 6.60 9.52
C SER A 194 10.58 6.28 9.09
N VAL A 195 10.11 6.89 7.98
CA VAL A 195 8.81 6.55 7.37
C VAL A 195 8.77 5.09 6.93
N PHE A 196 9.81 4.63 6.23
CA PHE A 196 9.92 3.26 5.73
C PHE A 196 9.77 2.21 6.84
N TYR A 197 10.53 2.36 7.94
CA TYR A 197 10.48 1.42 9.05
C TYR A 197 9.18 1.52 9.85
N THR A 198 8.57 2.70 9.95
CA THR A 198 7.25 2.86 10.59
C THR A 198 6.17 2.06 9.84
N VAL A 199 6.14 2.16 8.52
CA VAL A 199 5.18 1.40 7.70
C VAL A 199 5.51 -0.10 7.76
N ARG A 200 6.80 -0.48 7.74
CA ARG A 200 7.23 -1.87 7.91
C ARG A 200 6.73 -2.47 9.22
N GLU A 201 6.93 -1.78 10.34
CA GLU A 201 6.48 -2.22 11.67
C GLU A 201 4.96 -2.40 11.71
N TRP A 202 4.20 -1.46 11.13
CA TRP A 202 2.75 -1.57 11.03
C TRP A 202 2.32 -2.81 10.22
N CYS A 203 2.96 -3.06 9.08
CA CYS A 203 2.70 -4.24 8.25
C CYS A 203 3.02 -5.54 8.99
N LEU A 204 4.11 -5.59 9.76
CA LEU A 204 4.46 -6.75 10.58
C LEU A 204 3.42 -6.99 11.67
N LYS A 205 3.03 -5.95 12.42
CA LYS A 205 1.96 -6.03 13.43
C LYS A 205 0.65 -6.56 12.84
N ARG A 206 0.30 -6.13 11.63
CA ARG A 206 -0.84 -6.64 10.87
C ARG A 206 -0.73 -8.14 10.56
N VAL A 207 0.40 -8.60 10.03
CA VAL A 207 0.63 -10.01 9.68
C VAL A 207 0.62 -10.90 10.93
N TRP A 208 1.11 -10.39 12.06
CA TRP A 208 1.07 -11.07 13.35
C TRP A 208 -0.34 -11.19 13.96
N GLY A 209 -1.37 -10.65 13.30
CA GLY A 209 -2.75 -10.71 13.79
C GLY A 209 -3.11 -9.61 14.79
N HIS A 210 -2.21 -8.66 15.06
CA HIS A 210 -2.59 -7.44 15.76
C HIS A 210 -3.44 -6.56 14.84
N ASN A 211 -4.31 -5.74 15.45
CA ASN A 211 -5.13 -4.77 14.73
C ASN A 211 -4.62 -3.35 15.02
N PRO A 212 -3.41 -2.97 14.52
CA PRO A 212 -2.87 -1.63 14.76
C PRO A 212 -3.78 -0.56 14.16
N GLU A 213 -3.75 0.63 14.75
CA GLU A 213 -4.48 1.77 14.23
C GLU A 213 -4.00 2.14 12.82
N PRO A 214 -4.90 2.56 11.92
CA PRO A 214 -4.52 2.98 10.57
C PRO A 214 -3.52 4.14 10.59
N LEU A 215 -2.51 4.07 9.72
CA LEU A 215 -1.54 5.15 9.57
C LEU A 215 -2.13 6.25 8.67
N PHE A 216 -2.21 7.47 9.18
CA PHE A 216 -2.52 8.66 8.38
C PHE A 216 -1.31 9.58 8.32
N TYR A 217 -0.47 9.37 7.30
CA TYR A 217 0.75 10.16 7.11
C TYR A 217 0.66 11.06 5.89
N PHE A 218 1.08 12.30 6.07
CA PHE A 218 1.32 13.25 5.00
C PHE A 218 2.82 13.49 4.84
N ILE A 219 3.40 12.96 3.75
CA ILE A 219 4.80 13.13 3.40
C ILE A 219 4.94 14.36 2.51
N SER A 220 5.39 15.46 3.11
CA SER A 220 5.73 16.70 2.42
C SER A 220 7.21 16.77 2.10
N GLY A 221 7.56 17.58 1.12
CA GLY A 221 8.96 17.90 0.82
C GLY A 221 9.06 18.70 -0.46
N GLY A 222 10.16 19.43 -0.61
CA GLY A 222 10.42 20.22 -1.82
C GLY A 222 10.54 19.35 -3.07
N ALA A 223 10.60 20.00 -4.23
CA ALA A 223 11.00 19.37 -5.47
C ALA A 223 12.39 18.72 -5.31
N GLY A 224 12.52 17.45 -5.70
CA GLY A 224 13.80 16.75 -5.64
C GLY A 224 14.15 16.10 -4.29
N CYS A 225 13.31 16.16 -3.26
CA CYS A 225 13.55 15.51 -1.96
C CYS A 225 13.33 13.97 -1.93
N GLY A 226 13.14 13.33 -3.09
CA GLY A 226 13.01 11.87 -3.18
C GLY A 226 11.63 11.28 -2.80
N LYS A 227 10.56 12.08 -2.78
CA LYS A 227 9.18 11.62 -2.45
C LYS A 227 8.76 10.33 -3.17
N SER A 228 8.84 10.30 -4.51
CA SER A 228 8.49 9.12 -5.31
C SER A 228 9.41 7.92 -5.06
N HIS A 229 10.64 8.14 -4.58
CA HIS A 229 11.56 7.07 -4.18
C HIS A 229 11.07 6.38 -2.90
N VAL A 230 10.65 7.16 -1.90
CA VAL A 230 10.04 6.64 -0.66
C VAL A 230 8.81 5.79 -0.98
N ILE A 231 7.93 6.28 -1.88
CA ILE A 231 6.74 5.53 -2.31
C ILE A 231 7.13 4.15 -2.86
N LYS A 232 8.14 4.09 -3.74
CA LYS A 232 8.61 2.84 -4.33
C LYS A 232 9.17 1.88 -3.28
N CYS A 233 9.99 2.37 -2.33
CA CYS A 233 10.53 1.54 -1.27
C CYS A 233 9.44 0.99 -0.34
N VAL A 234 8.53 1.85 0.12
CA VAL A 234 7.41 1.46 0.98
C VAL A 234 6.50 0.45 0.27
N TYR A 235 6.19 0.67 -1.00
CA TYR A 235 5.36 -0.25 -1.79
C TYR A 235 5.95 -1.66 -1.87
N GLN A 236 7.25 -1.79 -2.18
CA GLN A 236 7.91 -3.08 -2.32
C GLN A 236 7.91 -3.84 -0.98
N GLU A 237 8.27 -3.18 0.11
CA GLU A 237 8.36 -3.82 1.42
C GLU A 237 6.99 -4.15 2.01
N ALA A 238 6.04 -3.21 1.95
CA ALA A 238 4.69 -3.44 2.46
C ALA A 238 3.98 -4.55 1.66
N THR A 239 4.14 -4.59 0.34
CA THR A 239 3.58 -5.67 -0.49
C THR A 239 4.21 -7.03 -0.14
N LYS A 240 5.53 -7.08 0.06
CA LYS A 240 6.25 -8.30 0.48
C LYS A 240 5.70 -8.85 1.80
N ILE A 241 5.50 -7.99 2.80
CA ILE A 241 5.06 -8.40 4.14
C ILE A 241 3.58 -8.74 4.14
N LEU A 242 2.71 -7.87 3.62
CA LEU A 242 1.26 -8.07 3.67
C LEU A 242 0.78 -9.29 2.86
N ARG A 243 1.53 -9.69 1.82
CA ARG A 243 1.27 -10.96 1.10
C ARG A 243 1.40 -12.21 1.97
N GLN A 244 2.00 -12.11 3.16
CA GLN A 244 2.07 -13.22 4.11
C GLN A 244 0.75 -13.46 4.88
N LEU A 245 -0.22 -12.53 4.80
CA LEU A 245 -1.50 -12.68 5.48
C LEU A 245 -2.23 -13.95 5.02
N PRO A 246 -2.92 -14.66 5.93
CA PRO A 246 -3.61 -15.93 5.61
C PRO A 246 -4.56 -15.85 4.41
N ARG A 247 -5.25 -14.71 4.22
CA ARG A 247 -6.20 -14.49 3.12
C ARG A 247 -5.57 -14.62 1.73
N PHE A 248 -4.29 -14.25 1.59
CA PHE A 248 -3.55 -14.42 0.32
C PHE A 248 -3.03 -15.85 0.10
N ARG A 249 -3.06 -16.71 1.12
CA ARG A 249 -2.69 -18.14 0.98
C ARG A 249 -3.86 -18.98 0.50
N ASP A 250 -5.07 -18.61 0.90
CA ASP A 250 -6.31 -19.33 0.59
C ASP A 250 -6.91 -18.92 -0.76
N GLU A 251 -6.77 -17.64 -1.15
CA GLU A 251 -7.16 -17.14 -2.46
C GLU A 251 -6.01 -17.33 -3.46
N ALA A 252 -6.12 -18.32 -4.36
CA ALA A 252 -5.14 -18.62 -5.41
C ALA A 252 -4.94 -17.46 -6.42
N ASP A 253 -5.68 -16.37 -6.29
CA ASP A 253 -5.64 -15.23 -7.20
C ASP A 253 -4.62 -14.18 -6.70
N MET A 254 -3.37 -14.38 -7.13
CA MET A 254 -2.25 -13.45 -6.91
C MET A 254 -2.45 -12.05 -7.53
N SER A 255 -3.62 -11.79 -8.14
CA SER A 255 -3.94 -10.55 -8.85
C SER A 255 -4.36 -9.39 -7.96
N GLN A 256 -4.75 -9.65 -6.70
CA GLN A 256 -5.31 -8.62 -5.84
C GLN A 256 -4.22 -7.83 -5.09
N PRO A 257 -4.24 -6.48 -5.17
CA PRO A 257 -3.20 -5.65 -4.56
C PRO A 257 -3.43 -5.46 -3.06
N ALA A 258 -2.39 -5.75 -2.25
CA ALA A 258 -2.36 -5.40 -0.82
C ALA A 258 -2.17 -3.88 -0.58
N VAL A 259 -1.44 -3.23 -1.49
CA VAL A 259 -1.10 -1.80 -1.44
C VAL A 259 -1.58 -1.13 -2.73
N LEU A 260 -2.40 -0.08 -2.61
CA LEU A 260 -2.90 0.70 -3.73
C LEU A 260 -1.99 1.89 -4.02
N LEU A 261 -1.26 1.84 -5.12
CA LEU A 261 -0.52 2.98 -5.64
C LEU A 261 -1.41 3.85 -6.52
N THR A 262 -1.70 5.05 -6.05
CA THR A 262 -2.58 5.98 -6.74
C THR A 262 -1.97 7.36 -6.89
N ALA A 263 -2.38 8.07 -7.94
CA ALA A 263 -2.10 9.49 -8.11
C ALA A 263 -3.29 10.21 -8.76
N PHE A 264 -3.30 11.54 -8.73
CA PHE A 264 -4.35 12.32 -9.37
C PHE A 264 -4.21 12.36 -10.90
N THR A 265 -2.98 12.56 -11.41
CA THR A 265 -2.70 12.65 -12.85
C THR A 265 -2.17 11.33 -13.41
N GLY A 266 -2.41 11.09 -14.71
CA GLY A 266 -1.91 9.89 -15.40
C GLY A 266 -0.39 9.81 -15.45
N THR A 267 0.29 10.93 -15.68
CA THR A 267 1.76 11.03 -15.68
C THR A 267 2.36 10.72 -14.31
N ALA A 268 1.78 11.26 -13.22
CA ALA A 268 2.24 10.96 -11.86
C ALA A 268 1.98 9.49 -11.50
N ALA A 269 0.81 8.95 -11.86
CA ALA A 269 0.48 7.54 -11.66
C ALA A 269 1.50 6.63 -12.36
N PHE A 270 1.83 6.91 -13.63
CA PHE A 270 2.82 6.14 -14.38
C PHE A 270 4.23 6.22 -13.76
N ASN A 271 4.64 7.39 -13.24
CA ASN A 271 5.95 7.58 -12.62
C ASN A 271 6.18 6.70 -11.37
N ILE A 272 5.11 6.43 -10.62
CA ILE A 272 5.11 5.50 -9.48
C ILE A 272 4.67 4.08 -9.86
N SER A 273 4.43 3.81 -11.15
CA SER A 273 3.86 2.53 -11.64
C SER A 273 2.51 2.17 -11.00
N GLY A 274 1.71 3.18 -10.68
CA GLY A 274 0.36 3.07 -10.11
C GLY A 274 -0.75 3.43 -11.10
N LYS A 275 -1.98 3.55 -10.58
CA LYS A 275 -3.19 3.91 -11.36
C LYS A 275 -3.74 5.27 -10.91
N THR A 276 -4.59 5.90 -11.72
CA THR A 276 -5.23 7.16 -11.28
C THR A 276 -6.34 6.89 -10.27
N LEU A 277 -6.52 7.78 -9.28
CA LEU A 277 -7.61 7.67 -8.28
C LEU A 277 -8.99 7.47 -8.94
N HIS A 278 -9.23 8.21 -10.02
CA HIS A 278 -10.48 8.13 -10.78
C HIS A 278 -10.72 6.76 -11.41
N SER A 279 -9.66 6.12 -11.92
CA SER A 279 -9.74 4.79 -12.53
C SER A 279 -9.97 3.71 -11.46
N VAL A 280 -9.17 3.72 -10.38
CA VAL A 280 -9.24 2.71 -9.32
C VAL A 280 -10.59 2.72 -8.60
N LEU A 281 -11.11 3.90 -8.28
CA LEU A 281 -12.32 4.06 -7.48
C LEU A 281 -13.59 4.30 -8.32
N LYS A 282 -13.48 4.20 -9.65
CA LYS A 282 -14.54 4.49 -10.63
C LYS A 282 -15.29 5.80 -10.27
N LEU A 283 -14.51 6.87 -10.03
CA LEU A 283 -15.06 8.15 -9.58
C LEU A 283 -15.71 8.91 -10.74
N PRO A 284 -16.88 9.55 -10.53
CA PRO A 284 -17.51 10.36 -11.56
C PRO A 284 -16.65 11.60 -11.87
N ARG A 285 -16.58 12.00 -13.15
CA ARG A 285 -15.83 13.20 -13.59
C ARG A 285 -16.38 14.51 -12.99
N ASN A 286 -17.67 14.55 -12.69
CA ASN A 286 -18.33 15.67 -12.03
C ASN A 286 -18.82 15.21 -10.66
N LEU A 287 -18.17 15.70 -9.60
CA LEU A 287 -18.60 15.48 -8.23
C LEU A 287 -19.89 16.26 -8.00
N ARG A 288 -21.00 15.55 -7.81
CA ARG A 288 -22.27 16.18 -7.41
C ARG A 288 -22.30 16.33 -5.89
N PRO A 289 -23.05 17.30 -5.35
CA PRO A 289 -23.13 17.53 -3.90
C PRO A 289 -23.68 16.32 -3.12
N HIS A 290 -24.36 15.38 -3.79
CA HIS A 290 -24.73 14.09 -3.20
C HIS A 290 -23.79 12.98 -3.67
N TYR A 291 -23.35 12.17 -2.71
CA TYR A 291 -22.55 10.97 -2.97
C TYR A 291 -23.32 9.98 -3.85
N GLN A 292 -22.71 9.58 -4.96
CA GLN A 292 -23.25 8.59 -5.89
C GLN A 292 -22.59 7.22 -5.64
N GLY A 293 -23.40 6.26 -5.20
CA GLY A 293 -22.99 4.86 -5.04
C GLY A 293 -22.68 4.16 -6.37
N LEU A 294 -21.92 3.07 -6.31
CA LEU A 294 -21.46 2.31 -7.49
C LEU A 294 -22.49 1.37 -8.13
N GLY A 295 -23.66 1.14 -7.52
CA GLY A 295 -24.62 0.16 -8.03
C GLY A 295 -23.95 -1.21 -8.25
N ASN A 296 -24.21 -1.85 -9.39
CA ASN A 296 -23.66 -3.17 -9.73
C ASN A 296 -22.13 -3.20 -9.89
N ALA A 297 -21.49 -2.07 -10.19
CA ALA A 297 -20.03 -1.99 -10.30
C ALA A 297 -19.33 -2.06 -8.93
N LEU A 298 -20.09 -2.00 -7.84
CA LEU A 298 -19.56 -2.07 -6.48
C LEU A 298 -18.96 -3.44 -6.18
N ASP A 299 -19.61 -4.50 -6.61
CA ASP A 299 -19.18 -5.87 -6.30
C ASP A 299 -17.87 -6.21 -7.01
N GLU A 300 -17.70 -5.76 -8.26
CA GLU A 300 -16.44 -5.85 -9.00
C GLU A 300 -15.30 -5.09 -8.29
N VAL A 301 -15.56 -3.86 -7.85
CA VAL A 301 -14.55 -3.05 -7.13
C VAL A 301 -14.26 -3.63 -5.74
N ARG A 302 -15.25 -4.21 -5.08
CA ARG A 302 -15.08 -4.91 -3.79
C ARG A 302 -14.21 -6.14 -3.94
N ALA A 303 -14.45 -6.97 -4.96
CA ALA A 303 -13.62 -8.12 -5.25
C ALA A 303 -12.18 -7.67 -5.55
N ALA A 304 -12.00 -6.67 -6.43
CA ALA A 304 -10.68 -6.18 -6.81
C ALA A 304 -9.88 -5.54 -5.65
N LEU A 305 -10.54 -4.90 -4.69
CA LEU A 305 -9.91 -4.17 -3.57
C LEU A 305 -10.14 -4.83 -2.21
N SER A 306 -10.53 -6.11 -2.20
CA SER A 306 -10.90 -6.82 -0.97
C SER A 306 -9.72 -6.87 0.01
N ASN A 307 -8.54 -7.17 -0.53
CA ASN A 307 -7.30 -7.39 0.20
C ASN A 307 -6.44 -6.12 0.39
N ALA A 308 -6.90 -4.96 -0.09
CA ALA A 308 -6.16 -3.70 0.04
C ALA A 308 -6.18 -3.19 1.49
N GLU A 309 -5.01 -2.98 2.10
CA GLU A 309 -4.84 -2.47 3.47
C GLU A 309 -4.26 -1.04 3.50
N ILE A 310 -3.45 -0.70 2.50
CA ILE A 310 -2.74 0.59 2.41
C ILE A 310 -3.10 1.31 1.11
N LEU A 311 -3.42 2.59 1.20
CA LEU A 311 -3.61 3.51 0.09
C LEU A 311 -2.47 4.54 0.07
N ILE A 312 -1.74 4.62 -1.04
CA ILE A 312 -0.74 5.65 -1.29
C ILE A 312 -1.27 6.60 -2.36
N ILE A 313 -1.25 7.91 -2.09
CA ILE A 313 -1.70 8.96 -3.00
C ILE A 313 -0.54 9.91 -3.29
N ASP A 314 0.03 9.88 -4.50
CA ASP A 314 1.03 10.85 -4.94
C ASP A 314 0.36 12.10 -5.55
N GLU A 315 1.08 13.24 -5.51
CA GLU A 315 0.62 14.57 -5.93
C GLU A 315 -0.70 15.00 -5.27
N ILE A 316 -0.80 14.84 -3.94
CA ILE A 316 -2.00 15.20 -3.16
C ILE A 316 -2.39 16.70 -3.24
N SER A 317 -1.46 17.58 -3.65
CA SER A 317 -1.69 19.03 -3.76
C SER A 317 -2.80 19.41 -4.75
N ILE A 318 -3.05 18.58 -5.76
CA ILE A 318 -4.06 18.82 -6.80
C ILE A 318 -5.43 18.23 -6.39
N VAL A 319 -5.48 17.41 -5.33
CA VAL A 319 -6.72 16.80 -4.85
C VAL A 319 -7.53 17.84 -4.06
N SER A 320 -8.80 18.03 -4.43
CA SER A 320 -9.71 18.92 -3.71
C SER A 320 -10.29 18.25 -2.46
N LYS A 321 -10.74 19.05 -1.49
CA LYS A 321 -11.47 18.56 -0.29
C LYS A 321 -12.66 17.68 -0.65
N GLU A 322 -13.46 18.11 -1.63
CA GLU A 322 -14.64 17.37 -2.09
C GLU A 322 -14.23 15.99 -2.64
N LEU A 323 -13.17 15.94 -3.45
CA LEU A 323 -12.68 14.68 -3.99
C LEU A 323 -12.15 13.76 -2.89
N PHE A 324 -11.43 14.31 -1.91
CA PHE A 324 -10.89 13.55 -0.80
C PHE A 324 -11.99 12.98 0.12
N ALA A 325 -13.03 13.76 0.41
CA ALA A 325 -14.23 13.27 1.10
C ALA A 325 -14.93 12.17 0.30
N TYR A 326 -15.01 12.32 -1.02
CA TYR A 326 -15.57 11.30 -1.90
C TYR A 326 -14.78 10.00 -1.88
N VAL A 327 -13.44 10.08 -1.86
CA VAL A 327 -12.54 8.93 -1.70
C VAL A 327 -12.81 8.23 -0.36
N HIS A 328 -12.91 8.99 0.73
CA HIS A 328 -13.25 8.46 2.05
C HIS A 328 -14.58 7.69 2.06
N TRP A 329 -15.67 8.31 1.57
CA TRP A 329 -16.99 7.65 1.48
C TRP A 329 -16.97 6.44 0.56
N ARG A 330 -16.18 6.48 -0.53
CA ARG A 330 -16.00 5.34 -1.43
C ARG A 330 -15.33 4.16 -0.74
N PHE A 331 -14.29 4.37 0.05
CA PHE A 331 -13.69 3.27 0.80
C PHE A 331 -14.59 2.73 1.91
N GLN A 332 -15.38 3.59 2.58
CA GLN A 332 -16.41 3.13 3.52
C GLN A 332 -17.45 2.24 2.83
N GLN A 333 -17.88 2.61 1.62
CA GLN A 333 -18.80 1.80 0.83
C GLN A 333 -18.18 0.47 0.40
N ILE A 334 -16.93 0.48 -0.07
CA ILE A 334 -16.22 -0.71 -0.53
C ILE A 334 -15.99 -1.68 0.64
N LYS A 335 -15.39 -1.21 1.74
CA LYS A 335 -15.06 -2.03 2.92
C LYS A 335 -16.26 -2.35 3.82
N GLY A 336 -17.40 -1.70 3.60
CA GLY A 336 -18.64 -1.96 4.35
C GLY A 336 -18.59 -1.51 5.81
N ASN A 337 -17.73 -0.55 6.15
CA ASN A 337 -17.62 -0.03 7.52
C ASN A 337 -17.55 1.50 7.55
N ARG A 338 -17.82 2.09 8.72
CA ARG A 338 -17.83 3.55 8.94
C ARG A 338 -16.49 4.10 9.45
N LYS A 339 -15.43 3.29 9.51
CA LYS A 339 -14.10 3.77 9.93
C LYS A 339 -13.56 4.75 8.87
N PRO A 340 -12.64 5.65 9.24
CA PRO A 340 -11.99 6.51 8.26
C PRO A 340 -11.38 5.69 7.13
N PHE A 341 -11.69 6.05 5.88
CA PHE A 341 -11.25 5.32 4.68
C PHE A 341 -11.54 3.82 4.71
N GLY A 342 -12.63 3.39 5.34
CA GLY A 342 -12.95 1.97 5.45
C GLY A 342 -11.98 1.18 6.33
N GLY A 343 -11.20 1.84 7.19
CA GLY A 343 -10.17 1.22 8.04
C GLY A 343 -8.81 1.02 7.34
N MET A 344 -8.62 1.61 6.16
CA MET A 344 -7.34 1.57 5.44
C MET A 344 -6.35 2.61 5.98
N SER A 345 -5.07 2.27 5.95
CA SER A 345 -3.98 3.23 6.16
C SER A 345 -3.79 4.09 4.92
N VAL A 346 -3.60 5.40 5.08
CA VAL A 346 -3.42 6.36 3.98
C VAL A 346 -2.09 7.09 4.11
N LEU A 347 -1.23 6.92 3.10
CA LEU A 347 -0.02 7.72 2.92
C LEU A 347 -0.26 8.73 1.79
N ALA A 348 -0.49 9.98 2.16
CA ALA A 348 -0.60 11.08 1.22
C ALA A 348 0.79 11.69 0.98
N VAL A 349 1.18 11.83 -0.27
CA VAL A 349 2.49 12.34 -0.67
C VAL A 349 2.31 13.51 -1.64
N GLY A 350 3.03 14.60 -1.41
CA GLY A 350 2.97 15.75 -2.31
C GLY A 350 3.52 17.01 -1.66
N ASP A 351 3.22 18.16 -2.27
CA ASP A 351 3.70 19.45 -1.79
C ASP A 351 2.64 20.53 -2.03
N PHE A 352 1.99 21.01 -0.97
CA PHE A 352 0.94 22.03 -1.05
C PHE A 352 1.46 23.41 -1.49
N TYR A 353 2.77 23.63 -1.45
CA TYR A 353 3.41 24.83 -2.01
C TYR A 353 3.49 24.81 -3.55
N GLN A 354 3.15 23.68 -4.18
CA GLN A 354 2.96 23.60 -5.63
C GLN A 354 1.59 24.14 -6.05
N LEU A 355 1.07 23.69 -7.19
CA LEU A 355 -0.20 24.17 -7.70
C LEU A 355 -1.38 23.66 -6.85
N PRO A 356 -2.37 24.52 -6.56
CA PRO A 356 -3.63 24.11 -5.95
C PRO A 356 -4.49 23.28 -6.92
N PRO A 357 -5.57 22.65 -6.41
CA PRO A 357 -6.58 22.01 -7.26
C PRO A 357 -7.14 22.97 -8.30
N VAL A 358 -7.37 22.48 -9.51
CA VAL A 358 -7.83 23.31 -10.64
C VAL A 358 -9.26 23.82 -10.38
N GLY A 359 -9.45 25.14 -10.39
CA GLY A 359 -10.75 25.81 -10.23
C GLY A 359 -10.82 26.70 -9.00
N LYS A 360 -12.03 26.94 -8.48
CA LYS A 360 -12.24 27.69 -7.21
C LYS A 360 -12.14 26.79 -5.96
N ALA A 361 -11.74 25.53 -6.13
CA ALA A 361 -11.63 24.59 -5.02
C ALA A 361 -10.43 24.95 -4.15
N LYS A 362 -10.64 25.07 -2.84
CA LYS A 362 -9.55 25.31 -1.89
C LYS A 362 -8.71 24.05 -1.68
N GLN A 363 -7.45 24.26 -1.32
CA GLN A 363 -6.52 23.16 -0.99
C GLN A 363 -6.98 22.39 0.27
N LEU A 364 -6.55 21.13 0.36
CA LEU A 364 -6.90 20.22 1.46
C LEU A 364 -6.46 20.74 2.83
N CYS A 365 -5.29 21.36 2.93
CA CYS A 365 -4.70 21.80 4.18
C CYS A 365 -5.42 22.98 4.84
N ILE A 366 -6.25 23.73 4.11
CA ILE A 366 -6.92 24.92 4.65
C ILE A 366 -8.16 24.49 5.43
N CYS A 367 -8.18 24.54 6.76
CA CYS A 367 -9.37 24.20 7.55
C CYS A 367 -10.54 25.18 7.30
N GLU A 368 -11.77 24.67 7.16
CA GLU A 368 -12.99 25.49 7.10
C GLU A 368 -14.00 24.95 8.11
N GLY A 369 -14.69 25.82 8.85
CA GLY A 369 -15.57 25.42 9.96
C GLY A 369 -16.79 24.58 9.57
N ASP A 370 -17.26 24.70 8.32
CA ASP A 370 -18.51 24.07 7.86
C ASP A 370 -18.31 22.78 7.04
N VAL A 371 -17.08 22.26 6.90
CA VAL A 371 -16.77 21.09 6.06
C VAL A 371 -16.08 19.99 6.87
N LEU A 372 -16.42 18.73 6.60
CA LEU A 372 -15.76 17.55 7.19
C LEU A 372 -14.25 17.60 6.92
N ASP A 373 -13.49 17.83 7.98
CA ASP A 373 -12.04 17.99 7.90
C ASP A 373 -11.31 16.71 8.29
N LEU A 374 -11.21 15.79 7.32
CA LEU A 374 -10.48 14.53 7.44
C LEU A 374 -8.96 14.73 7.58
N TRP A 375 -8.46 15.93 7.30
CA TRP A 375 -7.03 16.21 7.29
C TRP A 375 -6.45 16.41 8.70
N LYS A 376 -7.30 16.65 9.70
CA LYS A 376 -6.90 16.84 11.11
C LYS A 376 -6.23 15.61 11.72
N ASP A 377 -6.62 14.42 11.26
CA ASP A 377 -6.10 13.15 11.78
C ASP A 377 -4.74 12.77 11.14
N PHE A 378 -4.27 13.54 10.15
CA PHE A 378 -3.01 13.26 9.46
C PHE A 378 -1.80 13.83 10.22
N GLN A 379 -0.75 13.03 10.30
CA GLN A 379 0.55 13.44 10.83
C GLN A 379 1.51 13.79 9.70
N MET A 380 2.18 14.94 9.81
CA MET A 380 3.07 15.47 8.79
C MET A 380 4.51 14.98 8.98
N VAL A 381 5.14 14.56 7.88
CA VAL A 381 6.57 14.26 7.76
C VAL A 381 7.16 15.18 6.70
N ASN A 382 8.14 16.01 7.06
CA ASN A 382 8.78 16.92 6.11
C ASN A 382 10.15 16.40 5.67
N LEU A 383 10.30 16.10 4.38
CA LEU A 383 11.56 15.76 3.74
C LEU A 383 12.31 17.03 3.37
N THR A 384 13.40 17.30 4.07
CA THR A 384 14.20 18.53 3.92
C THR A 384 15.41 18.33 3.01
N GLU A 385 16.00 17.14 3.00
CA GLU A 385 17.20 16.84 2.22
C GLU A 385 16.90 16.73 0.73
N ILE A 386 17.76 17.35 -0.07
CA ILE A 386 17.62 17.38 -1.52
C ILE A 386 18.44 16.24 -2.13
N MET A 387 17.76 15.36 -2.87
CA MET A 387 18.35 14.15 -3.46
C MET A 387 18.64 14.28 -4.96
N ARG A 388 17.93 15.19 -5.66
CA ARG A 388 17.92 15.26 -7.13
C ARG A 388 18.97 16.20 -7.75
N GLN A 389 19.16 17.42 -7.23
CA GLN A 389 20.15 18.38 -7.74
C GLN A 389 21.47 18.31 -6.96
N LYS A 390 22.12 17.13 -6.89
CA LYS A 390 23.38 17.00 -6.12
C LYS A 390 24.51 17.86 -6.68
N ASP A 391 24.50 18.12 -7.98
CA ASP A 391 25.53 18.87 -8.69
C ASP A 391 25.40 20.39 -8.54
N ASP A 392 24.20 20.90 -8.19
CA ASP A 392 23.93 22.34 -8.03
C ASP A 392 23.13 22.62 -6.74
N ARG A 393 23.84 22.51 -5.61
CA ARG A 393 23.26 22.76 -4.27
C ARG A 393 22.75 24.19 -4.11
N ALA A 394 23.38 25.17 -4.78
CA ALA A 394 22.98 26.57 -4.70
C ALA A 394 21.60 26.78 -5.33
N PHE A 395 21.38 26.24 -6.53
CA PHE A 395 20.08 26.29 -7.20
C PHE A 395 18.99 25.55 -6.41
N ALA A 396 19.33 24.42 -5.80
CA ALA A 396 18.40 23.64 -5.01
C ALA A 396 17.95 24.38 -3.73
N GLN A 397 18.88 25.05 -3.05
CA GLN A 397 18.55 25.90 -1.89
C GLN A 397 17.71 27.12 -2.28
N LEU A 398 18.01 27.74 -3.43
CA LEU A 398 17.19 28.80 -4.02
C LEU A 398 15.74 28.34 -4.25
N LEU A 399 15.53 27.17 -4.85
CA LEU A 399 14.19 26.62 -5.07
C LEU A 399 13.43 26.40 -3.76
N ASN A 400 14.10 25.94 -2.70
CA ASN A 400 13.49 25.78 -1.38
C ASN A 400 13.13 27.11 -0.71
N ARG A 401 13.89 28.19 -0.95
CA ARG A 401 13.53 29.54 -0.50
C ARG A 401 12.35 30.11 -1.28
N ILE A 402 12.34 29.92 -2.60
CA ILE A 402 11.22 30.33 -3.48
C ILE A 402 9.93 29.61 -3.10
N ARG A 403 10.02 28.33 -2.72
CA ARG A 403 8.88 27.49 -2.30
C ARG A 403 8.02 28.13 -1.19
N THR A 404 8.64 28.79 -0.21
CA THR A 404 7.95 29.36 0.96
C THR A 404 7.87 30.90 0.95
N LYS A 405 8.34 31.54 -0.13
CA LYS A 405 8.42 33.01 -0.24
C LYS A 405 7.03 33.65 -0.19
N LYS A 406 6.83 34.61 0.71
CA LYS A 406 5.60 35.43 0.73
C LYS A 406 5.69 36.54 -0.31
N LYS A 407 4.53 37.00 -0.80
CA LYS A 407 4.45 38.06 -1.81
C LYS A 407 5.04 39.40 -1.36
N THR A 408 5.08 39.65 -0.06
CA THR A 408 5.62 40.86 0.57
C THR A 408 7.13 40.86 0.70
N ASP A 409 7.75 39.68 0.66
CA ASP A 409 9.14 39.51 1.03
C ASP A 409 10.02 39.63 -0.23
N PRO A 410 11.09 40.45 -0.23
CA PRO A 410 12.01 40.51 -1.36
C PRO A 410 12.87 39.24 -1.44
N LEU A 411 13.31 38.88 -2.65
CA LEU A 411 14.35 37.89 -2.89
C LEU A 411 15.67 38.37 -2.28
N SER A 412 16.47 37.42 -1.77
CA SER A 412 17.85 37.72 -1.39
C SER A 412 18.61 38.25 -2.61
N VAL A 413 19.56 39.15 -2.38
CA VAL A 413 20.40 39.73 -3.45
C VAL A 413 21.11 38.62 -4.25
N ASP A 414 21.60 37.60 -3.56
CA ASP A 414 22.26 36.43 -4.17
C ASP A 414 21.29 35.60 -5.02
N ASP A 415 20.05 35.42 -4.55
CA ASP A 415 19.02 34.66 -5.23
C ASP A 415 18.52 35.35 -6.50
N ALA A 416 18.33 36.67 -6.40
CA ALA A 416 17.98 37.51 -7.54
C ALA A 416 19.10 37.51 -8.57
N ALA A 417 20.37 37.58 -8.14
CA ALA A 417 21.52 37.49 -9.04
C ALA A 417 21.57 36.14 -9.76
N LEU A 418 21.35 35.03 -9.06
CA LEU A 418 21.30 33.69 -9.66
C LEU A 418 20.17 33.54 -10.69
N LEU A 419 18.96 34.02 -10.38
CA LEU A 419 17.85 33.98 -11.34
C LEU A 419 18.08 34.89 -12.54
N THR A 420 18.73 36.04 -12.34
CA THR A 420 19.04 37.00 -13.41
C THR A 420 20.02 36.41 -14.42
N GLN A 421 20.95 35.54 -13.99
CA GLN A 421 21.84 34.81 -14.90
C GLN A 421 21.08 33.87 -15.86
N ALA A 422 19.91 33.37 -15.46
CA ALA A 422 19.07 32.52 -16.27
C ALA A 422 18.09 33.32 -17.16
N VAL A 423 18.04 34.66 -17.06
CA VAL A 423 17.16 35.48 -17.89
C VAL A 423 17.72 35.57 -19.30
N ALA A 424 16.90 35.20 -20.28
CA ALA A 424 17.26 35.23 -21.69
C ALA A 424 16.17 35.95 -22.50
N GLU A 425 16.56 36.55 -23.62
CA GLU A 425 15.59 37.05 -24.59
C GLU A 425 14.96 35.89 -25.38
N ILE A 426 13.73 36.10 -25.88
CA ILE A 426 12.98 35.10 -26.66
C ILE A 426 13.77 34.64 -27.89
N LYS A 427 14.63 35.50 -28.45
CA LYS A 427 15.44 35.23 -29.65
C LYS A 427 16.59 34.26 -29.40
N ASP A 428 17.12 34.23 -28.18
CA ASP A 428 18.24 33.38 -27.78
C ASP A 428 17.77 32.02 -27.24
N CYS A 429 16.45 31.81 -27.18
CA CYS A 429 15.85 30.58 -26.71
C CYS A 429 15.76 29.55 -27.86
N PRO A 430 16.37 28.35 -27.72
CA PRO A 430 16.25 27.29 -28.69
C PRO A 430 14.78 26.87 -28.83
N PRO A 431 14.25 26.84 -30.07
CA PRO A 431 12.84 26.54 -30.32
C PRO A 431 12.47 25.06 -30.12
N ASP A 432 13.47 24.19 -30.00
CA ASP A 432 13.30 22.74 -29.78
C ASP A 432 13.14 22.37 -28.30
N VAL A 433 13.37 23.32 -27.38
CA VAL A 433 13.19 23.11 -25.93
C VAL A 433 11.76 23.43 -25.53
N LEU A 434 11.22 22.67 -24.57
CA LEU A 434 9.87 22.90 -24.08
C LEU A 434 9.72 24.28 -23.41
N HIS A 435 8.76 25.06 -23.88
CA HIS A 435 8.39 26.36 -23.31
C HIS A 435 7.21 26.23 -22.33
N ILE A 436 7.40 26.65 -21.09
CA ILE A 436 6.40 26.59 -20.03
C ILE A 436 5.70 27.94 -19.90
N PHE A 437 4.38 27.94 -20.08
CA PHE A 437 3.52 29.12 -20.00
C PHE A 437 2.45 28.97 -18.91
N ALA A 438 1.79 30.08 -18.56
CA ALA A 438 0.70 30.09 -17.59
C ALA A 438 -0.67 29.75 -18.23
N MET A 439 -0.94 30.22 -19.46
CA MET A 439 -2.25 30.06 -20.10
C MET A 439 -2.21 29.19 -21.36
N ASN A 440 -3.26 28.39 -21.59
CA ASN A 440 -3.40 27.58 -22.81
C ASN A 440 -3.35 28.42 -24.10
N LYS A 441 -3.89 29.64 -24.09
CA LYS A 441 -3.86 30.54 -25.26
C LYS A 441 -2.44 30.90 -25.70
N GLU A 442 -1.52 31.06 -24.75
CA GLU A 442 -0.11 31.36 -25.04
C GLU A 442 0.61 30.12 -25.59
N VAL A 443 0.30 28.96 -25.01
CA VAL A 443 0.77 27.66 -25.50
C VAL A 443 0.34 27.41 -26.94
N ASP A 444 -0.95 27.57 -27.24
CA ASP A 444 -1.49 27.31 -28.57
C ASP A 444 -0.89 28.26 -29.63
N ALA A 445 -0.73 29.54 -29.28
CA ALA A 445 -0.11 30.53 -30.16
C ALA A 445 1.38 30.24 -30.42
N HIS A 446 2.13 29.88 -29.38
CA HIS A 446 3.54 29.51 -29.51
C HIS A 446 3.69 28.22 -30.33
N ASN A 447 2.90 27.18 -30.05
CA ASN A 447 2.93 25.92 -30.77
C ASN A 447 2.66 26.10 -32.27
N ALA A 448 1.63 26.87 -32.62
CA ALA A 448 1.29 27.13 -34.02
C ALA A 448 2.40 27.89 -34.76
N ALA A 449 3.01 28.89 -34.10
CA ALA A 449 4.12 29.64 -34.66
C ALA A 449 5.37 28.77 -34.84
N THR A 450 5.75 27.99 -33.82
CA THR A 450 6.95 27.16 -33.81
C THR A 450 6.88 26.03 -34.84
N VAL A 451 5.73 25.38 -35.01
CA VAL A 451 5.57 24.33 -36.05
C VAL A 451 5.71 24.91 -37.45
N THR A 452 5.10 26.06 -37.70
CA THR A 452 5.18 26.73 -39.00
C THR A 452 6.60 27.20 -39.30
N ALA A 453 7.35 27.61 -38.27
CA ALA A 453 8.74 28.07 -38.42
C ALA A 453 9.74 26.92 -38.62
N LEU A 454 9.58 25.80 -37.91
CA LEU A 454 10.54 24.70 -37.90
C LEU A 454 10.30 23.64 -38.99
N ARG A 455 9.08 23.51 -39.51
CA ARG A 455 8.69 22.36 -40.35
C ARG A 455 8.08 22.82 -41.68
N LEU A 456 8.63 22.28 -42.78
CA LEU A 456 8.26 22.63 -44.15
C LEU A 456 6.96 21.97 -44.65
N GLN A 457 6.60 20.79 -44.12
CA GLN A 457 5.41 20.04 -44.53
C GLN A 457 4.47 19.82 -43.33
N VAL A 458 3.56 20.77 -43.12
CA VAL A 458 2.53 20.70 -42.07
C VAL A 458 1.22 20.18 -42.67
N VAL A 459 0.72 19.07 -42.16
CA VAL A 459 -0.58 18.49 -42.49
C VAL A 459 -1.60 18.94 -41.46
N ASN A 460 -2.69 19.57 -41.90
CA ASN A 460 -3.82 19.92 -41.03
C ASN A 460 -4.86 18.80 -41.04
N ILE A 461 -5.11 18.20 -39.88
CA ILE A 461 -6.05 17.10 -39.69
C ILE A 461 -7.30 17.64 -38.96
N PRO A 462 -8.40 17.94 -39.68
CA PRO A 462 -9.63 18.40 -39.05
C PRO A 462 -10.32 17.27 -38.28
N ALA A 463 -11.06 17.61 -37.22
CA ALA A 463 -11.90 16.67 -36.48
C ALA A 463 -13.14 16.28 -37.30
N GLU A 464 -13.61 15.05 -37.12
CA GLU A 464 -14.87 14.58 -37.69
C GLU A 464 -15.95 14.57 -36.62
N ASP A 465 -16.95 15.44 -36.75
CA ASP A 465 -18.05 15.54 -35.81
C ASP A 465 -19.30 14.84 -36.36
N TYR A 466 -19.89 13.94 -35.57
CA TYR A 466 -21.06 13.15 -35.92
C TYR A 466 -22.22 13.47 -34.99
N ARG A 467 -23.41 13.72 -35.54
CA ARG A 467 -24.65 13.86 -34.78
C ARG A 467 -25.54 12.65 -34.98
N LYS A 468 -26.00 12.06 -33.87
CA LYS A 468 -26.95 10.95 -33.90
C LYS A 468 -28.35 11.47 -34.22
N ASP A 469 -28.93 11.02 -35.33
CA ASP A 469 -30.31 11.33 -35.72
C ASP A 469 -31.29 10.62 -34.75
N PRO A 470 -32.17 11.36 -34.06
CA PRO A 470 -33.12 10.79 -33.10
C PRO A 470 -34.19 9.88 -33.72
N ARG A 471 -34.42 9.91 -35.05
CA ARG A 471 -35.44 9.06 -35.70
C ARG A 471 -34.87 7.79 -36.34
N THR A 472 -33.70 7.88 -36.95
CA THR A 472 -33.10 6.78 -37.72
C THR A 472 -31.95 6.09 -36.99
N GLY A 473 -31.42 6.71 -35.93
CA GLY A 473 -30.19 6.25 -35.27
C GLY A 473 -28.92 6.45 -36.09
N GLY A 474 -29.03 6.96 -37.33
CA GLY A 474 -27.91 7.21 -38.23
C GLY A 474 -27.03 8.38 -37.77
N MET A 475 -25.74 8.33 -38.13
CA MET A 475 -24.76 9.38 -37.83
C MET A 475 -24.68 10.36 -39.01
N VAL A 476 -24.95 11.65 -38.76
CA VAL A 476 -24.80 12.72 -39.76
C VAL A 476 -23.55 13.53 -39.44
N ILE A 477 -22.65 13.72 -40.42
CA ILE A 477 -21.45 14.56 -40.25
C ILE A 477 -21.88 16.02 -40.11
N LEU A 478 -21.38 16.69 -39.06
CA LEU A 478 -21.49 18.12 -38.85
C LEU A 478 -20.19 18.80 -39.29
N THR A 479 -20.31 19.89 -40.04
CA THR A 479 -19.19 20.78 -40.38
C THR A 479 -19.14 21.96 -39.42
N ASP A 480 -17.93 22.40 -39.07
CA ASP A 480 -17.63 23.64 -38.32
C ASP A 480 -18.14 23.76 -36.87
N LEU A 481 -18.22 22.65 -36.13
CA LEU A 481 -18.52 22.69 -34.70
C LEU A 481 -17.24 22.97 -33.89
N LYS A 482 -17.21 24.05 -33.12
CA LYS A 482 -16.10 24.35 -32.20
C LYS A 482 -16.31 23.65 -30.87
N GLY A 483 -15.34 22.82 -30.47
CA GLY A 483 -15.33 22.20 -29.15
C GLY A 483 -14.94 23.17 -28.06
N ASN A 484 -15.23 22.82 -26.81
CA ASN A 484 -14.66 23.50 -25.66
C ASN A 484 -13.19 23.11 -25.48
N SER A 485 -12.41 23.88 -24.71
CA SER A 485 -10.99 23.57 -24.44
C SER A 485 -10.71 22.19 -23.83
N ARG A 486 -11.74 21.55 -23.26
CA ARG A 486 -11.65 20.22 -22.65
C ARG A 486 -11.82 19.07 -23.65
N ASP A 487 -12.40 19.35 -24.81
CA ASP A 487 -12.72 18.37 -25.83
C ASP A 487 -11.50 18.02 -26.70
N LEU A 488 -11.64 17.01 -27.56
CA LEU A 488 -10.61 16.72 -28.57
C LEU A 488 -10.41 17.95 -29.49
N PRO A 489 -9.17 18.23 -29.91
CA PRO A 489 -8.85 19.43 -30.69
C PRO A 489 -9.63 19.50 -32.00
N ASP A 490 -10.09 20.69 -32.37
CA ASP A 490 -10.82 20.92 -33.63
C ASP A 490 -9.95 20.62 -34.86
N ASN A 491 -8.66 20.96 -34.78
CA ASN A 491 -7.66 20.72 -35.83
C ASN A 491 -6.32 20.38 -35.19
N ILE A 492 -5.60 19.41 -35.78
CA ILE A 492 -4.24 19.04 -35.39
C ILE A 492 -3.30 19.37 -36.53
N GLN A 493 -2.30 20.20 -36.26
CA GLN A 493 -1.18 20.43 -37.17
C GLN A 493 -0.14 19.33 -36.93
N ALA A 494 0.00 18.40 -37.86
CA ALA A 494 0.93 17.27 -37.78
C ALA A 494 2.05 17.46 -38.81
N ALA A 495 3.31 17.32 -38.38
CA ALA A 495 4.46 17.34 -39.26
C ALA A 495 5.48 16.31 -38.78
N GLN A 496 6.24 15.71 -39.71
CA GLN A 496 7.29 14.76 -39.33
C GLN A 496 8.36 15.47 -38.49
N GLY A 497 8.67 14.85 -37.36
CA GLY A 497 9.51 15.33 -36.26
C GLY A 497 8.88 16.40 -35.37
N ALA A 498 7.59 16.72 -35.50
CA ALA A 498 6.94 17.65 -34.56
C ALA A 498 6.73 17.01 -33.19
N GLY A 499 7.05 17.76 -32.13
CA GLY A 499 6.76 17.37 -30.75
C GLY A 499 5.27 17.45 -30.45
N VAL A 500 4.73 16.36 -29.90
CA VAL A 500 3.33 16.21 -29.52
C VAL A 500 3.18 15.64 -28.11
N MET A 501 2.03 15.92 -27.50
CA MET A 501 1.63 15.43 -26.20
C MET A 501 0.27 14.74 -26.31
N VAL A 502 0.16 13.54 -25.75
CA VAL A 502 -1.08 12.78 -25.65
C VAL A 502 -2.00 13.44 -24.61
N THR A 503 -3.29 13.57 -24.93
CA THR A 503 -4.29 14.33 -24.14
C THR A 503 -5.36 13.45 -23.48
N ARG A 504 -5.37 12.15 -23.78
CA ARG A 504 -6.28 11.15 -23.20
C ARG A 504 -5.48 9.95 -22.70
N ASN A 505 -6.00 9.28 -21.68
CA ASN A 505 -5.42 8.03 -21.22
C ASN A 505 -5.86 6.93 -22.18
N LEU A 506 -4.94 6.44 -23.00
CA LEU A 506 -5.18 5.29 -23.88
C LEU A 506 -4.88 4.00 -23.12
N ASP A 507 -3.71 3.96 -22.49
CA ASP A 507 -3.30 2.84 -21.66
C ASP A 507 -2.43 3.36 -20.52
N THR A 508 -2.99 3.37 -19.31
CA THR A 508 -2.26 3.79 -18.11
C THR A 508 -1.16 2.82 -17.72
N GLU A 509 -1.31 1.54 -18.06
CA GLU A 509 -0.35 0.49 -17.68
C GLU A 509 0.85 0.51 -18.63
N ASP A 510 0.61 0.76 -19.92
CA ASP A 510 1.67 0.90 -20.93
C ASP A 510 2.24 2.33 -20.99
N GLY A 511 1.81 3.24 -20.10
CA GLY A 511 2.35 4.60 -20.00
C GLY A 511 1.91 5.59 -21.07
N ILE A 512 0.92 5.24 -21.88
CA ILE A 512 0.29 6.15 -22.85
C ILE A 512 -0.86 6.89 -22.16
N VAL A 513 -0.48 7.90 -21.40
CA VAL A 513 -1.37 8.68 -20.54
C VAL A 513 -1.46 10.14 -21.01
N ASN A 514 -2.47 10.85 -20.51
CA ASN A 514 -2.58 12.28 -20.70
C ASN A 514 -1.36 12.98 -20.09
N GLY A 515 -0.55 13.61 -20.95
CA GLY A 515 0.73 14.23 -20.60
C GLY A 515 1.97 13.47 -21.08
N THR A 516 1.82 12.33 -21.78
CA THR A 516 2.96 11.64 -22.41
C THR A 516 3.43 12.43 -23.63
N PHE A 517 4.73 12.73 -23.67
CA PHE A 517 5.38 13.43 -24.77
C PHE A 517 5.96 12.44 -25.79
N GLY A 518 5.95 12.83 -27.05
CA GLY A 518 6.61 12.11 -28.12
C GLY A 518 6.75 12.96 -29.37
N THR A 519 7.48 12.43 -30.33
CA THR A 519 7.79 13.07 -31.60
C THR A 519 7.11 12.30 -32.73
N ILE A 520 6.44 12.99 -33.65
CA ILE A 520 5.82 12.35 -34.82
C ILE A 520 6.93 11.82 -35.74
N ALA A 521 7.07 10.51 -35.86
CA ALA A 521 8.06 9.90 -36.75
C ALA A 521 7.47 9.54 -38.12
N ASN A 522 6.21 9.11 -38.15
CA ASN A 522 5.54 8.67 -39.37
C ASN A 522 4.06 9.08 -39.40
N ILE A 523 3.54 9.40 -40.59
CA ILE A 523 2.12 9.75 -40.81
C ILE A 523 1.62 8.86 -41.93
N VAL A 524 0.66 7.97 -41.63
CA VAL A 524 0.13 7.01 -42.59
C VAL A 524 -1.23 7.50 -43.12
N PRO A 525 -1.31 7.95 -44.39
CA PRO A 525 -2.59 8.34 -45.00
C PRO A 525 -3.46 7.13 -45.33
N ILE A 526 -4.78 7.33 -45.44
CA ILE A 526 -5.72 6.31 -45.95
C ILE A 526 -5.54 6.19 -47.46
N ALA A 527 -5.34 4.96 -47.97
CA ALA A 527 -5.20 4.71 -49.40
C ALA A 527 -6.48 5.12 -50.16
N GLY A 528 -6.32 5.98 -51.19
CA GLY A 528 -7.41 6.37 -52.11
C GLY A 528 -8.11 7.71 -51.83
N CYS A 529 -7.77 8.41 -50.75
CA CYS A 529 -8.21 9.80 -50.50
C CYS A 529 -6.98 10.66 -50.19
N GLY A 530 -6.95 11.92 -50.61
CA GLY A 530 -5.75 12.78 -50.54
C GLY A 530 -5.12 12.93 -49.13
N LEU A 531 -3.99 13.63 -49.07
CA LEU A 531 -3.13 13.88 -47.89
C LEU A 531 -3.81 14.38 -46.60
N THR A 532 -5.11 14.70 -46.63
CA THR A 532 -5.89 15.23 -45.50
C THR A 532 -6.51 14.17 -44.60
N THR A 533 -6.63 12.90 -45.05
CA THR A 533 -7.27 11.84 -44.24
C THR A 533 -6.23 10.84 -43.74
N VAL A 534 -5.68 11.09 -42.56
CA VAL A 534 -4.67 10.26 -41.90
C VAL A 534 -5.32 9.11 -41.14
N LYS A 535 -4.84 7.87 -41.36
CA LYS A 535 -5.30 6.67 -40.65
C LYS A 535 -4.60 6.51 -39.31
N LEU A 536 -3.27 6.60 -39.33
CA LEU A 536 -2.40 6.32 -38.18
C LEU A 536 -1.29 7.37 -38.10
N ILE A 537 -0.95 7.77 -36.86
CA ILE A 537 0.21 8.60 -36.58
C ILE A 537 1.19 7.77 -35.74
N GLY A 538 2.38 7.53 -36.28
CA GLY A 538 3.47 6.84 -35.59
C GLY A 538 4.27 7.82 -34.74
N LEU A 539 4.27 7.62 -33.42
CA LEU A 539 5.01 8.43 -32.46
C LEU A 539 6.25 7.69 -31.95
N GLN A 540 7.35 8.42 -31.86
CA GLN A 540 8.51 8.06 -31.05
C GLN A 540 8.35 8.71 -29.68
N LEU A 541 8.05 7.93 -28.64
CA LEU A 541 7.83 8.46 -27.29
C LEU A 541 9.18 8.81 -26.61
N ASP A 542 9.21 9.91 -25.86
CA ASP A 542 10.42 10.36 -25.16
C ASP A 542 10.85 9.36 -24.07
N ASN A 543 9.89 8.65 -23.48
CA ASN A 543 10.15 7.56 -22.55
C ASN A 543 10.14 6.22 -23.29
N PRO A 544 11.30 5.53 -23.40
CA PRO A 544 11.39 4.26 -24.13
C PRO A 544 10.59 3.13 -23.47
N MET A 545 10.28 3.24 -22.17
CA MET A 545 9.45 2.25 -21.46
C MET A 545 7.96 2.40 -21.76
N ALA A 546 7.51 3.54 -22.31
CA ALA A 546 6.12 3.74 -22.67
C ALA A 546 5.78 3.12 -24.03
N GLY A 547 4.60 2.53 -24.15
CA GLY A 547 4.05 2.01 -25.40
C GLY A 547 4.58 0.65 -25.84
N GLN A 548 5.22 -0.13 -24.96
CA GLN A 548 5.81 -1.43 -25.32
C GLN A 548 4.75 -2.45 -25.75
N LYS A 549 3.59 -2.47 -25.10
CA LYS A 549 2.46 -3.34 -25.49
C LYS A 549 1.80 -2.82 -26.77
N PHE A 550 1.62 -1.50 -26.89
CA PHE A 550 1.05 -0.87 -28.09
C PHE A 550 1.90 -1.08 -29.35
N ARG A 551 3.24 -1.11 -29.23
CA ARG A 551 4.14 -1.47 -30.33
C ARG A 551 3.84 -2.87 -30.90
N ARG A 552 3.38 -3.81 -30.07
CA ARG A 552 3.10 -5.20 -30.48
C ARG A 552 1.70 -5.40 -31.09
N LYS A 553 0.75 -4.50 -30.83
CA LYS A 553 -0.66 -4.64 -31.29
C LYS A 553 -0.82 -4.43 -32.79
N ILE A 554 0.03 -3.62 -33.43
CA ILE A 554 -0.03 -3.34 -34.86
C ILE A 554 1.13 -4.07 -35.52
N ALA A 555 0.91 -5.36 -35.82
CA ALA A 555 1.87 -6.20 -36.53
C ALA A 555 2.00 -5.73 -37.98
N GLY A 556 3.10 -5.08 -38.33
CA GLY A 556 3.35 -4.66 -39.71
C GLY A 556 4.61 -3.84 -40.01
N ALA A 557 5.30 -3.27 -39.03
CA ALA A 557 6.55 -2.55 -39.25
C ALA A 557 7.57 -2.89 -38.17
N THR A 558 8.80 -3.20 -38.59
CA THR A 558 10.01 -3.43 -37.78
C THR A 558 10.52 -2.14 -37.10
N ASP A 559 9.62 -1.27 -36.66
CA ASP A 559 9.95 0.07 -36.18
C ASP A 559 9.59 0.22 -34.70
N ASP A 560 10.41 0.94 -33.93
CA ASP A 560 10.23 1.20 -32.50
C ASP A 560 9.11 2.24 -32.19
N LEU A 561 8.10 2.32 -33.07
CA LEU A 561 7.10 3.38 -33.12
C LEU A 561 5.75 2.95 -32.54
N VAL A 562 5.11 3.87 -31.83
CA VAL A 562 3.76 3.70 -31.28
C VAL A 562 2.74 4.34 -32.23
N TYR A 563 1.95 3.52 -32.91
CA TYR A 563 0.91 4.01 -33.81
C TYR A 563 -0.38 4.32 -33.04
N ILE A 564 -0.85 5.56 -33.17
CA ILE A 564 -2.07 6.05 -32.53
C ILE A 564 -3.18 6.19 -33.57
N GLU A 565 -4.37 5.70 -33.21
CA GLU A 565 -5.62 5.81 -33.97
C GLU A 565 -6.49 6.99 -33.50
N ARG A 566 -7.50 7.33 -34.31
CA ARG A 566 -8.49 8.34 -33.93
C ARG A 566 -9.37 7.82 -32.79
N PHE A 567 -9.53 8.65 -31.76
CA PHE A 567 -10.37 8.37 -30.61
C PHE A 567 -11.76 9.00 -30.79
N GLU A 568 -12.81 8.30 -30.39
CA GLU A 568 -14.19 8.79 -30.41
C GLU A 568 -14.60 9.28 -29.02
N GLU A 569 -15.04 10.54 -28.91
CA GLU A 569 -15.47 11.15 -27.66
C GLU A 569 -16.87 11.75 -27.79
N GLN A 570 -17.73 11.45 -26.82
CA GLN A 570 -19.07 12.03 -26.75
C GLN A 570 -19.03 13.44 -26.14
N MET A 571 -19.24 14.45 -26.99
CA MET A 571 -19.23 15.87 -26.62
C MET A 571 -20.50 16.26 -25.84
N SER A 572 -21.65 15.75 -26.29
CA SER A 572 -22.97 16.02 -25.72
C SER A 572 -23.89 14.82 -25.91
N LYS A 573 -25.12 14.86 -25.37
CA LYS A 573 -26.08 13.74 -25.45
C LYS A 573 -26.30 13.18 -26.88
N ARG A 574 -25.94 13.91 -27.95
CA ARG A 574 -26.17 13.50 -29.35
C ARG A 574 -25.01 13.79 -30.32
N VAL A 575 -23.87 14.29 -29.85
CA VAL A 575 -22.73 14.63 -30.71
C VAL A 575 -21.49 13.85 -30.27
N VAL A 576 -20.86 13.16 -31.23
CA VAL A 576 -19.62 12.39 -31.05
C VAL A 576 -18.56 13.03 -31.94
N ARG A 577 -17.39 13.31 -31.37
CA ARG A 577 -16.23 13.82 -32.08
C ARG A 577 -15.20 12.72 -32.25
N ARG A 578 -14.69 12.54 -33.47
CA ARG A 578 -13.62 11.59 -33.79
C ARG A 578 -12.36 12.35 -34.19
N GLN A 579 -11.29 12.19 -33.41
CA GLN A 579 -10.01 12.87 -33.64
C GLN A 579 -8.87 12.16 -32.91
N PHE A 580 -7.62 12.36 -33.33
CA PHE A 580 -6.47 11.86 -32.59
C PHE A 580 -6.36 12.53 -31.20
N PRO A 581 -6.11 11.78 -30.12
CA PRO A 581 -6.05 12.31 -28.76
C PRO A 581 -4.70 12.97 -28.45
N MET A 582 -4.21 13.86 -29.31
CA MET A 582 -2.90 14.51 -29.17
C MET A 582 -2.94 15.99 -29.55
N LYS A 583 -2.00 16.77 -29.04
CA LYS A 583 -1.78 18.19 -29.37
C LYS A 583 -0.29 18.45 -29.54
N LEU A 584 0.06 19.53 -30.25
CA LEU A 584 1.44 20.01 -30.34
C LEU A 584 1.99 20.36 -28.95
N ALA A 585 3.29 20.12 -28.75
CA ALA A 585 3.94 20.20 -27.45
C ALA A 585 5.31 20.90 -27.48
N PHE A 586 5.46 21.97 -28.26
CA PHE A 586 6.63 22.86 -28.16
C PHE A 586 6.53 23.78 -26.94
N GLY A 587 5.31 24.08 -26.52
CA GLY A 587 4.99 24.68 -25.25
C GLY A 587 3.90 23.92 -24.50
N CYS A 588 3.91 24.06 -23.18
CA CYS A 588 2.97 23.44 -22.25
C CYS A 588 2.64 24.39 -21.09
N THR A 589 1.50 24.16 -20.43
CA THR A 589 1.15 24.91 -19.23
C THR A 589 1.89 24.37 -17.99
N ALA A 590 2.17 25.23 -17.01
CA ALA A 590 2.75 24.84 -15.72
C ALA A 590 2.01 23.65 -15.04
N HIS A 591 0.67 23.59 -15.11
CA HIS A 591 -0.13 22.48 -14.57
C HIS A 591 0.15 21.12 -15.22
N LYS A 592 0.63 21.09 -16.46
CA LYS A 592 0.87 19.85 -17.21
C LYS A 592 2.28 19.29 -16.99
N VAL A 593 3.22 20.16 -16.65
CA VAL A 593 4.61 19.78 -16.36
C VAL A 593 4.84 19.42 -14.89
N GLN A 594 3.85 19.62 -14.01
CA GLN A 594 3.94 19.19 -12.61
C GLN A 594 4.21 17.67 -12.52
N GLY A 595 5.10 17.28 -11.60
CA GLY A 595 5.60 15.91 -11.48
C GLY A 595 6.68 15.51 -12.50
N MET A 596 6.86 16.26 -13.59
CA MET A 596 7.88 15.95 -14.61
C MET A 596 9.29 16.46 -14.24
N THR A 597 10.32 15.87 -14.86
CA THR A 597 11.72 16.31 -14.74
C THR A 597 12.30 16.49 -16.14
N MET A 598 13.01 17.60 -16.37
CA MET A 598 13.55 17.97 -17.69
C MET A 598 15.00 18.43 -17.54
N LYS A 599 15.83 18.20 -18.57
CA LYS A 599 17.22 18.67 -18.60
C LYS A 599 17.29 20.17 -18.88
N SER A 600 16.48 20.65 -19.82
CA SER A 600 16.36 22.05 -20.18
C SER A 600 14.89 22.45 -20.32
N ALA A 601 14.58 23.68 -19.91
CA ALA A 601 13.24 24.25 -20.07
C ALA A 601 13.32 25.78 -20.16
N VAL A 602 12.40 26.35 -20.92
CA VAL A 602 12.23 27.81 -21.02
C VAL A 602 10.95 28.19 -20.25
N VAL A 603 11.03 29.08 -19.28
CA VAL A 603 9.90 29.44 -18.40
C VAL A 603 9.50 30.89 -18.62
N CYS A 604 8.23 31.13 -18.97
CA CYS A 604 7.67 32.48 -19.08
C CYS A 604 6.92 32.88 -17.80
N LEU A 605 7.33 33.99 -17.17
CA LEU A 605 6.72 34.46 -15.91
C LEU A 605 5.66 35.57 -16.07
N LYS A 606 5.52 36.16 -17.27
CA LYS A 606 4.65 37.31 -17.57
C LYS A 606 3.21 37.21 -17.02
N ARG A 607 2.56 36.07 -17.27
CA ARG A 607 1.12 35.87 -16.97
C ARG A 607 0.85 34.93 -15.81
N VAL A 608 1.84 34.68 -14.95
CA VAL A 608 1.64 33.87 -13.75
C VAL A 608 0.58 34.52 -12.85
N PHE A 609 -0.41 33.72 -12.45
CA PHE A 609 -1.58 34.18 -11.71
C PHE A 609 -1.90 33.38 -10.43
N GLU A 610 -1.50 32.10 -10.34
CA GLU A 610 -1.66 31.29 -9.12
C GLU A 610 -0.36 31.27 -8.29
N SER A 611 -0.52 31.17 -6.97
CA SER A 611 0.56 30.87 -6.03
C SER A 611 1.20 29.52 -6.36
N GLY A 612 2.52 29.40 -6.20
CA GLY A 612 3.26 28.16 -6.46
C GLY A 612 3.46 27.82 -7.94
N MET A 613 2.78 28.48 -8.88
CA MET A 613 2.92 28.21 -10.32
C MET A 613 4.34 28.49 -10.83
N ALA A 614 4.94 29.61 -10.43
CA ALA A 614 6.33 29.93 -10.75
C ALA A 614 7.29 28.88 -10.16
N TYR A 615 7.06 28.47 -8.91
CA TYR A 615 7.86 27.43 -8.25
C TYR A 615 7.79 26.09 -8.99
N VAL A 616 6.60 25.66 -9.43
CA VAL A 616 6.44 24.42 -10.20
C VAL A 616 7.22 24.49 -11.51
N ALA A 617 7.13 25.59 -12.25
CA ALA A 617 7.82 25.77 -13.52
C ALA A 617 9.35 25.78 -13.37
N LEU A 618 9.88 26.54 -12.41
CA LEU A 618 11.32 26.66 -12.16
C LEU A 618 11.93 25.35 -11.63
N SER A 619 11.17 24.57 -10.87
CA SER A 619 11.64 23.32 -10.26
C SER A 619 11.68 22.11 -11.20
N ARG A 620 11.32 22.27 -12.49
CA ARG A 620 11.34 21.17 -13.47
C ARG A 620 12.75 20.87 -14.00
N THR A 621 13.64 21.85 -13.97
CA THR A 621 15.02 21.71 -14.46
C THR A 621 15.93 21.09 -13.39
N THR A 622 16.92 20.34 -13.85
CA THR A 622 17.91 19.69 -12.97
C THR A 622 19.05 20.61 -12.56
N SER A 623 19.37 21.63 -13.36
CA SER A 623 20.45 22.59 -13.13
C SER A 623 20.02 24.00 -13.52
N LEU A 624 20.74 25.02 -13.02
CA LEU A 624 20.53 26.41 -13.41
C LEU A 624 20.87 26.66 -14.89
N GLU A 625 21.92 26.04 -15.41
CA GLU A 625 22.32 26.15 -16.84
C GLU A 625 21.24 25.67 -17.81
N GLY A 626 20.43 24.69 -17.40
CA GLY A 626 19.31 24.19 -18.19
C GLY A 626 18.07 25.08 -18.16
N LEU A 627 18.02 26.07 -17.26
CA LEU A 627 16.88 26.95 -17.07
C LEU A 627 17.07 28.25 -17.85
N ARG A 628 16.10 28.61 -18.69
CA ARG A 628 15.99 29.97 -19.24
C ARG A 628 14.69 30.61 -18.81
N ILE A 629 14.72 31.88 -18.41
CA ILE A 629 13.56 32.62 -17.93
C ILE A 629 13.28 33.78 -18.90
N ILE A 630 12.02 33.89 -19.34
CA ILE A 630 11.50 34.98 -20.16
C ILE A 630 10.55 35.83 -19.32
N ASP A 631 10.61 37.15 -19.51
CA ASP A 631 9.75 38.14 -18.84
C ASP A 631 9.78 37.97 -17.31
N PHE A 632 10.98 38.08 -16.72
CA PHE A 632 11.19 37.88 -15.28
C PHE A 632 10.46 38.95 -14.46
N GLU A 633 9.56 38.49 -13.58
CA GLU A 633 8.87 39.34 -12.61
C GLU A 633 8.94 38.72 -11.21
N GLU A 634 9.74 39.31 -10.33
CA GLU A 634 9.91 38.84 -8.96
C GLU A 634 8.59 38.75 -8.18
N LYS A 635 7.68 39.73 -8.36
CA LYS A 635 6.40 39.81 -7.64
C LYS A 635 5.45 38.64 -7.95
N LYS A 636 5.74 37.88 -9.02
CA LYS A 636 4.98 36.70 -9.46
C LYS A 636 5.44 35.41 -8.78
N ILE A 637 6.56 35.46 -8.07
CA ILE A 637 7.09 34.34 -7.31
C ILE A 637 6.58 34.48 -5.86
N TYR A 638 5.53 33.74 -5.52
CA TYR A 638 4.96 33.74 -4.17
C TYR A 638 4.22 32.44 -3.84
N ALA A 639 4.19 32.11 -2.55
CA ALA A 639 3.39 31.06 -1.94
C ALA A 639 2.13 31.65 -1.29
N ASP A 640 1.11 30.80 -1.10
CA ASP A 640 -0.10 31.18 -0.35
C ASP A 640 0.19 31.15 1.16
N PRO A 641 0.04 32.27 1.90
CA PRO A 641 0.31 32.32 3.33
C PRO A 641 -0.62 31.43 4.16
N ASN A 642 -1.83 31.11 3.66
CA ASN A 642 -2.74 30.20 4.35
C ASN A 642 -2.17 28.77 4.37
N VAL A 643 -1.44 28.39 3.32
CA VAL A 643 -0.77 27.09 3.23
C VAL A 643 0.37 27.02 4.23
N THR A 644 1.17 28.08 4.34
CA THR A 644 2.24 28.15 5.36
C THR A 644 1.66 27.99 6.77
N THR A 645 0.62 28.74 7.08
CA THR A 645 -0.04 28.67 8.40
C THR A 645 -0.64 27.29 8.67
N ALA A 646 -1.29 26.68 7.68
CA ALA A 646 -1.85 25.34 7.79
C ALA A 646 -0.77 24.27 8.01
N MET A 647 0.36 24.39 7.32
CA MET A 647 1.47 23.45 7.44
C MET A 647 2.20 23.57 8.78
N GLU A 648 2.29 24.78 9.34
CA GLU A 648 2.84 25.03 10.68
C GLU A 648 1.93 24.50 11.80
N ASN A 649 0.61 24.53 11.60
CA ASN A 649 -0.37 24.05 12.59
C ASN A 649 -0.57 22.52 12.57
N MET A 650 -0.02 21.81 11.57
CA MET A 650 -0.25 20.37 11.41
C MET A 650 0.62 19.57 12.41
N SER A 651 0.05 18.54 13.03
CA SER A 651 0.81 17.67 13.95
C SER A 651 1.92 16.94 13.21
N HIS A 652 3.16 17.01 13.71
CA HIS A 652 4.29 16.29 13.14
C HIS A 652 4.34 14.83 13.64
N ALA A 653 4.70 13.90 12.76
CA ALA A 653 4.88 12.51 13.14
C ALA A 653 6.07 12.34 14.09
N SER A 654 5.88 11.55 15.14
CA SER A 654 6.94 11.17 16.08
C SER A 654 7.45 9.77 15.74
N PHE A 655 8.76 9.65 15.49
CA PHE A 655 9.40 8.37 15.16
C PHE A 655 10.13 7.72 16.36
N ARG A 656 9.82 8.15 17.59
CA ARG A 656 10.54 7.73 18.81
C ARG A 656 10.55 6.21 19.00
N SER A 657 9.43 5.54 18.75
CA SER A 657 9.30 4.09 18.88
C SER A 657 10.08 3.32 17.81
N THR A 658 10.07 3.84 16.57
CA THR A 658 10.69 3.18 15.42
C THR A 658 12.20 3.41 15.30
N ARG A 659 12.71 4.50 15.88
CA ARG A 659 14.10 4.96 15.79
C ARG A 659 14.67 5.37 17.15
N PRO A 660 14.71 4.44 18.12
CA PRO A 660 15.00 4.80 19.50
C PRO A 660 16.42 5.32 19.72
N LEU A 661 17.44 4.73 19.07
CA LEU A 661 18.84 5.14 19.29
C LEU A 661 19.11 6.51 18.69
N LEU A 662 18.56 6.77 17.51
CA LEU A 662 18.69 8.04 16.84
C LEU A 662 18.03 9.17 17.65
N HIS A 663 16.86 8.90 18.24
CA HIS A 663 16.21 9.86 19.11
C HIS A 663 17.04 10.10 20.38
N PHE A 664 17.55 9.03 20.99
CA PHE A 664 18.40 9.12 22.18
C PHE A 664 19.64 10.01 21.96
N VAL A 665 20.33 9.85 20.83
CA VAL A 665 21.49 10.68 20.48
C VAL A 665 21.11 12.15 20.21
N LYS A 666 19.93 12.40 19.64
CA LYS A 666 19.44 13.76 19.32
C LYS A 666 18.83 14.48 20.52
N SER A 667 18.32 13.77 21.51
CA SER A 667 17.88 14.34 22.79
C SER A 667 19.11 14.79 23.58
N ALA A 668 19.49 16.06 23.40
CA ALA A 668 20.68 16.72 23.95
C ALA A 668 20.70 16.87 25.50
N GLU A 669 20.02 16.00 26.24
CA GLU A 669 19.82 16.09 27.69
C GLU A 669 20.80 15.23 28.51
N HIS A 670 21.72 14.50 27.88
CA HIS A 670 22.60 13.56 28.58
C HIS A 670 24.02 14.12 28.74
N ALA A 671 24.29 14.77 29.87
CA ALA A 671 25.62 15.21 30.29
C ALA A 671 26.53 14.06 30.76
N ALA A 672 25.98 12.85 30.95
CA ALA A 672 26.70 11.69 31.45
C ALA A 672 27.27 10.83 30.29
N PRO A 673 28.47 10.24 30.45
CA PRO A 673 29.02 9.29 29.48
C PRO A 673 28.16 8.03 29.39
N THR A 674 27.74 7.66 28.18
CA THR A 674 26.93 6.46 27.92
C THR A 674 27.63 5.47 27.01
N LEU A 675 27.32 4.18 27.17
CA LEU A 675 27.82 3.11 26.30
C LEU A 675 26.64 2.35 25.67
N THR A 676 26.53 2.41 24.34
CA THR A 676 25.49 1.72 23.57
C THR A 676 26.00 0.40 23.03
N VAL A 677 25.36 -0.70 23.42
CA VAL A 677 25.67 -2.06 22.96
C VAL A 677 24.51 -2.57 22.11
N VAL A 678 24.81 -3.05 20.91
CA VAL A 678 23.83 -3.61 19.98
C VAL A 678 24.25 -5.02 19.61
N HIS A 679 23.31 -5.96 19.59
CA HIS A 679 23.49 -7.30 19.04
C HIS A 679 22.60 -7.52 17.82
N HIS A 680 23.15 -8.09 16.75
CA HIS A 680 22.45 -8.39 15.51
C HIS A 680 22.87 -9.75 14.94
N ASN A 681 21.93 -10.66 14.70
CA ASN A 681 22.19 -11.85 13.89
C ASN A 681 22.07 -11.46 12.40
N ALA A 682 23.20 -11.53 11.68
CA ALA A 682 23.29 -11.06 10.31
C ALA A 682 22.91 -12.10 9.24
N GLU A 683 22.70 -13.36 9.61
CA GLU A 683 22.42 -14.48 8.67
C GLU A 683 23.42 -14.53 7.48
N GLY A 684 24.70 -14.26 7.77
CA GLY A 684 25.75 -14.10 6.78
C GLY A 684 26.12 -12.63 6.56
N LEU A 685 27.25 -12.24 7.10
CA LEU A 685 27.76 -10.87 7.00
C LEU A 685 28.16 -10.42 5.56
N PRO A 686 28.75 -11.27 4.69
CA PRO A 686 29.21 -10.82 3.37
C PRO A 686 28.15 -10.19 2.45
N PRO A 687 26.94 -10.76 2.26
CA PRO A 687 25.91 -10.14 1.44
C PRO A 687 25.33 -8.84 2.06
N HIS A 688 25.45 -8.68 3.38
CA HIS A 688 24.80 -7.63 4.17
C HIS A 688 25.71 -6.52 4.67
N MET A 689 27.01 -6.57 4.34
CA MET A 689 27.98 -5.57 4.78
C MET A 689 27.61 -4.14 4.38
N GLU A 690 27.13 -3.94 3.15
CA GLU A 690 26.69 -2.62 2.68
C GLU A 690 25.34 -2.20 3.29
N ASP A 691 24.48 -3.17 3.66
CA ASP A 691 23.25 -2.89 4.42
C ASP A 691 23.60 -2.38 5.83
N LEU A 692 24.61 -2.97 6.45
CA LEU A 692 25.09 -2.59 7.79
C LEU A 692 25.71 -1.19 7.80
N LYS A 693 26.57 -0.89 6.81
CA LYS A 693 27.21 0.43 6.65
C LYS A 693 26.21 1.56 6.42
N SER A 694 25.15 1.29 5.65
CA SER A 694 24.10 2.28 5.35
C SER A 694 23.03 2.39 6.45
N HIS A 695 23.08 1.56 7.49
CA HIS A 695 22.08 1.58 8.55
C HIS A 695 22.31 2.70 9.57
N HIS A 696 21.42 3.70 9.52
CA HIS A 696 21.48 4.91 10.34
C HIS A 696 21.57 4.70 11.86
N GLU A 697 21.05 3.59 12.41
CA GLU A 697 21.12 3.32 13.86
C GLU A 697 22.21 2.31 14.26
N LEU A 698 22.59 1.39 13.38
CA LEU A 698 23.60 0.38 13.75
C LEU A 698 24.99 1.02 13.81
N GLY A 699 25.23 2.03 12.96
CA GLY A 699 26.43 2.87 13.02
C GLY A 699 26.50 3.84 14.21
N LEU A 700 25.45 3.94 15.04
CA LEU A 700 25.49 4.72 16.29
C LEU A 700 25.99 3.88 17.49
N ALA A 701 26.03 2.56 17.36
CA ALA A 701 26.45 1.65 18.43
C ALA A 701 27.90 1.91 18.82
N ASN A 702 28.21 1.94 20.11
CA ASN A 702 29.61 1.96 20.57
C ASN A 702 30.25 0.58 20.39
N VAL A 703 29.49 -0.46 20.71
CA VAL A 703 29.86 -1.86 20.54
C VAL A 703 28.74 -2.57 19.78
N LEU A 704 29.06 -3.14 18.62
CA LEU A 704 28.14 -3.88 17.77
C LEU A 704 28.58 -5.34 17.69
N CYS A 705 27.81 -6.21 18.33
CA CYS A 705 27.98 -7.65 18.34
C CYS A 705 27.19 -8.27 17.18
N VAL A 706 27.85 -9.02 16.32
CA VAL A 706 27.24 -9.68 15.16
C VAL A 706 27.43 -11.18 15.28
N THR A 707 26.33 -11.93 15.18
CA THR A 707 26.32 -13.40 15.14
C THR A 707 25.97 -13.90 13.73
N GLU A 708 26.28 -15.16 13.45
CA GLU A 708 26.19 -15.77 12.10
C GLU A 708 26.94 -14.97 11.03
N THR A 709 28.22 -14.70 11.29
CA THR A 709 29.02 -13.89 10.36
C THR A 709 29.38 -14.61 9.06
N HIS A 710 29.44 -15.95 9.07
CA HIS A 710 29.76 -16.83 7.92
C HIS A 710 31.11 -16.49 7.28
N LEU A 711 32.06 -15.99 8.07
CA LEU A 711 33.40 -15.66 7.60
C LEU A 711 34.30 -16.91 7.54
N SER A 712 34.97 -17.10 6.40
CA SER A 712 35.90 -18.22 6.17
C SER A 712 37.36 -17.77 6.28
N GLY A 713 38.20 -18.58 6.93
CA GLY A 713 39.66 -18.37 7.04
C GLY A 713 40.07 -17.53 8.25
N SER A 714 41.39 -17.43 8.52
CA SER A 714 41.93 -16.69 9.67
C SER A 714 42.08 -15.19 9.40
N PHE A 715 42.09 -14.78 8.12
CA PHE A 715 42.29 -13.41 7.70
C PHE A 715 40.97 -12.76 7.31
N VAL A 716 40.61 -11.69 8.00
CA VAL A 716 39.41 -10.91 7.68
C VAL A 716 39.77 -9.93 6.56
N SER A 717 39.06 -10.02 5.43
CA SER A 717 39.22 -9.04 4.34
C SER A 717 38.92 -7.62 4.84
N PRO A 718 39.69 -6.58 4.44
CA PRO A 718 39.40 -5.19 4.80
C PRO A 718 38.02 -4.72 4.33
N LYS A 719 37.39 -5.44 3.38
CA LYS A 719 36.02 -5.17 2.93
C LYS A 719 34.96 -5.32 4.03
N PHE A 720 35.24 -6.10 5.08
CA PHE A 720 34.33 -6.36 6.20
C PHE A 720 34.60 -5.47 7.43
N GLN A 721 35.53 -4.52 7.33
CA GLN A 721 35.74 -3.50 8.35
C GLN A 721 34.72 -2.36 8.20
N LEU A 722 34.21 -1.88 9.32
CA LEU A 722 33.40 -0.67 9.39
C LEU A 722 34.32 0.52 9.66
N GLU A 723 34.10 1.65 8.98
CA GLU A 723 34.92 2.84 9.17
C GLU A 723 34.82 3.35 10.61
N GLY A 724 35.98 3.50 11.27
CA GLY A 724 36.04 3.94 12.67
C GLY A 724 35.69 2.85 13.70
N TYR A 725 35.70 1.57 13.32
CA TYR A 725 35.56 0.44 14.23
C TYR A 725 36.71 -0.56 14.11
N ASP A 726 37.13 -1.08 15.25
CA ASP A 726 38.02 -2.22 15.38
C ASP A 726 37.18 -3.50 15.48
N MET A 727 37.53 -4.50 14.67
CA MET A 727 36.75 -5.74 14.58
C MET A 727 37.47 -6.91 15.26
N PHE A 728 36.76 -7.59 16.16
CA PHE A 728 37.20 -8.79 16.85
C PHE A 728 36.32 -9.98 16.43
N ALA A 729 36.75 -10.73 15.42
CA ALA A 729 36.03 -11.93 14.96
C ALA A 729 36.57 -13.22 15.60
N HIS A 730 35.63 -14.11 15.89
CA HIS A 730 35.86 -15.50 16.27
C HIS A 730 35.08 -16.39 15.30
N ASN A 731 35.80 -17.03 14.38
CA ASN A 731 35.19 -17.86 13.35
C ASN A 731 34.86 -19.26 13.89
N ARG A 732 33.80 -19.86 13.33
CA ARG A 732 33.27 -21.15 13.77
C ARG A 732 34.30 -22.28 13.80
N HIS A 733 35.19 -22.34 12.81
CA HIS A 733 36.22 -23.37 12.71
C HIS A 733 37.24 -23.34 13.86
N VAL A 734 37.34 -22.23 14.58
CA VAL A 734 38.22 -22.07 15.75
C VAL A 734 37.48 -22.34 17.06
N SER A 735 36.14 -22.27 17.06
CA SER A 735 35.30 -22.39 18.26
C SER A 735 35.05 -23.82 18.73
N TYR A 736 35.14 -24.81 17.82
CA TYR A 736 34.86 -26.21 18.11
C TYR A 736 36.14 -27.04 18.05
N THR A 737 36.64 -27.46 19.22
CA THR A 737 37.88 -28.24 19.34
C THR A 737 37.58 -29.73 19.34
N ASN A 738 36.50 -30.16 20.00
CA ASN A 738 36.16 -31.58 20.14
C ASN A 738 35.10 -32.04 19.13
N ARG A 739 34.49 -31.11 18.38
CA ARG A 739 33.35 -31.36 17.46
C ARG A 739 33.68 -30.93 16.03
N VAL A 740 34.43 -31.77 15.31
CA VAL A 740 34.82 -31.55 13.91
C VAL A 740 33.59 -31.45 12.98
N ASP A 741 32.51 -32.15 13.33
CA ASP A 741 31.20 -32.11 12.66
C ASP A 741 30.54 -30.72 12.71
N MET A 742 30.75 -29.96 13.78
CA MET A 742 30.23 -28.60 13.95
C MET A 742 31.21 -27.54 13.41
N ALA A 743 32.51 -27.83 13.44
CA ALA A 743 33.55 -26.94 12.91
C ALA A 743 33.54 -26.82 11.38
N THR A 744 33.08 -27.87 10.68
CA THR A 744 33.07 -27.97 9.21
C THR A 744 31.75 -27.57 8.56
N LYS A 745 30.69 -27.32 9.36
CA LYS A 745 29.41 -26.85 8.83
C LYS A 745 29.48 -25.40 8.40
N ASP A 746 28.85 -25.11 7.27
CA ASP A 746 28.60 -23.75 6.82
C ASP A 746 27.57 -23.06 7.73
N GLY A 747 27.73 -21.76 7.86
CA GLY A 747 26.94 -20.91 8.76
C GLY A 747 27.60 -20.71 10.12
N GLY A 748 27.26 -19.69 10.91
CA GLY A 748 27.85 -19.39 12.23
C GLY A 748 29.05 -18.43 12.23
N GLY A 749 29.68 -18.27 13.40
CA GLY A 749 30.73 -17.30 13.68
C GLY A 749 30.21 -16.04 14.40
N VAL A 750 31.08 -15.41 15.18
CA VAL A 750 30.77 -14.21 15.98
C VAL A 750 31.79 -13.13 15.67
N ALA A 751 31.35 -11.87 15.54
CA ALA A 751 32.23 -10.71 15.46
C ALA A 751 31.74 -9.60 16.38
N VAL A 752 32.68 -8.86 16.98
CA VAL A 752 32.38 -7.69 17.79
C VAL A 752 33.11 -6.49 17.18
N TYR A 753 32.35 -5.48 16.77
CA TYR A 753 32.86 -4.21 16.30
C TYR A 753 32.85 -3.21 17.44
N CYS A 754 34.00 -2.65 17.78
CA CYS A 754 34.14 -1.61 18.80
C CYS A 754 34.60 -0.33 18.14
N ARG A 755 33.95 0.80 18.45
CA ARG A 755 34.37 2.09 17.89
C ARG A 755 35.83 2.39 18.28
N SER A 756 36.69 2.73 17.31
CA SER A 756 38.14 2.89 17.55
C SER A 756 38.51 4.03 18.52
N SER A 757 37.55 4.90 18.85
CA SER A 757 37.68 5.90 19.91
C SER A 757 37.56 5.33 21.33
N LEU A 758 37.14 4.06 21.48
CA LEU A 758 36.98 3.38 22.76
C LEU A 758 38.27 2.69 23.17
N GLN A 759 38.55 2.70 24.47
CA GLN A 759 39.57 1.83 25.05
C GLN A 759 38.99 0.44 25.25
N ALA A 760 39.05 -0.39 24.21
CA ALA A 760 38.49 -1.73 24.17
C ALA A 760 39.58 -2.79 23.91
N GLU A 761 39.60 -3.82 24.75
CA GLU A 761 40.54 -4.94 24.62
C GLU A 761 39.78 -6.26 24.49
N ALA A 762 40.03 -7.01 23.40
CA ALA A 762 39.50 -8.36 23.26
C ALA A 762 40.22 -9.34 24.19
N ARG A 763 39.44 -10.13 24.92
CA ARG A 763 39.95 -11.19 25.79
C ARG A 763 39.93 -12.49 25.00
N ARG A 764 41.11 -13.11 24.83
CA ARG A 764 41.29 -14.32 23.99
C ARG A 764 41.55 -15.60 24.78
N TYR A 765 41.85 -15.49 26.08
CA TYR A 765 42.21 -16.64 26.91
C TYR A 765 41.16 -16.84 27.99
N PHE A 766 40.37 -17.90 27.84
CA PHE A 766 39.43 -18.42 28.82
C PHE A 766 39.84 -19.86 29.10
N HIS A 767 40.15 -20.18 30.35
CA HIS A 767 40.43 -21.56 30.74
C HIS A 767 39.11 -22.34 30.81
N ASP A 768 39.12 -23.59 30.35
CA ASP A 768 38.01 -24.54 30.50
C ASP A 768 36.70 -24.21 29.74
N VAL A 769 36.74 -23.30 28.76
CA VAL A 769 35.64 -23.07 27.80
C VAL A 769 35.98 -23.71 26.46
N THR A 770 35.28 -24.77 26.08
CA THR A 770 35.44 -25.47 24.80
C THR A 770 34.11 -25.56 24.07
N ASP A 771 34.14 -25.71 22.74
CA ASP A 771 32.96 -25.99 21.91
C ASP A 771 31.80 -24.97 22.04
N LEU A 772 32.15 -23.68 22.12
CA LEU A 772 31.22 -22.55 22.19
C LEU A 772 31.65 -21.44 21.23
N GLU A 773 30.71 -20.86 20.47
CA GLU A 773 30.98 -19.73 19.60
C GLU A 773 30.79 -18.42 20.39
N PHE A 774 31.89 -17.77 20.78
CA PHE A 774 31.83 -16.53 21.57
C PHE A 774 33.00 -15.57 21.31
N SER A 775 32.80 -14.30 21.66
CA SER A 775 33.84 -13.27 21.66
C SER A 775 33.60 -12.30 22.81
N VAL A 776 34.66 -11.95 23.56
CA VAL A 776 34.55 -11.08 24.75
C VAL A 776 35.45 -9.87 24.60
N VAL A 777 34.88 -8.70 24.86
CA VAL A 777 35.59 -7.42 24.85
C VAL A 777 35.42 -6.72 26.19
N LYS A 778 36.54 -6.30 26.78
CA LYS A 778 36.58 -5.42 27.95
C LYS A 778 36.63 -3.97 27.47
N VAL A 779 35.68 -3.15 27.89
CA VAL A 779 35.66 -1.71 27.62
C VAL A 779 36.02 -0.97 28.90
N GLU A 780 37.01 -0.08 28.85
CA GLU A 780 37.43 0.72 30.02
C GLU A 780 36.81 2.13 30.05
N SER A 781 36.50 2.69 28.88
CA SER A 781 35.93 4.03 28.70
C SER A 781 34.97 4.07 27.51
N PRO A 782 33.81 4.78 27.56
CA PRO A 782 33.35 5.73 28.58
C PRO A 782 32.68 5.10 29.81
N VAL A 783 32.19 3.86 29.70
CA VAL A 783 31.63 3.09 30.82
C VAL A 783 32.43 1.79 30.92
N ARG A 784 32.97 1.49 32.10
CA ARG A 784 33.68 0.22 32.33
C ARG A 784 32.69 -0.92 32.28
N ALA A 785 32.80 -1.81 31.28
CA ALA A 785 31.90 -2.95 31.11
C ALA A 785 32.60 -4.12 30.42
N LEU A 786 32.15 -5.35 30.70
CA LEU A 786 32.59 -6.56 30.02
C LEU A 786 31.47 -7.04 29.10
N ILE A 787 31.72 -7.14 27.80
CA ILE A 787 30.70 -7.48 26.79
C ILE A 787 31.07 -8.82 26.15
N ALA A 788 30.18 -9.80 26.25
CA ALA A 788 30.33 -11.13 25.66
C ALA A 788 29.24 -11.35 24.59
N ALA A 789 29.66 -11.58 23.35
CA ALA A 789 28.79 -12.01 22.27
C ALA A 789 28.84 -13.54 22.17
N VAL A 790 27.69 -14.22 22.17
CA VAL A 790 27.60 -15.69 22.12
C VAL A 790 26.63 -16.13 21.03
N TYR A 791 26.96 -17.20 20.31
CA TYR A 791 26.05 -17.83 19.37
C TYR A 791 25.87 -19.31 19.73
N ARG A 792 24.61 -19.73 19.90
CA ARG A 792 24.23 -21.14 20.03
C ARG A 792 23.57 -21.60 18.73
N PRO A 793 24.20 -22.51 17.97
CA PRO A 793 23.57 -23.07 16.79
C PRO A 793 22.35 -23.93 17.15
N PRO A 794 21.31 -24.00 16.30
CA PRO A 794 20.09 -24.77 16.60
C PRO A 794 20.36 -26.28 16.74
N ASN A 795 21.40 -26.79 16.07
CA ASN A 795 21.82 -28.19 16.13
C ASN A 795 22.58 -28.56 17.42
N LEU A 796 22.95 -27.57 18.25
CA LEU A 796 23.69 -27.80 19.50
C LEU A 796 22.72 -28.07 20.65
N GLY A 797 22.70 -29.31 21.16
CA GLY A 797 21.86 -29.71 22.28
C GLY A 797 22.15 -28.91 23.56
N LEU A 798 21.11 -28.69 24.39
CA LEU A 798 21.22 -27.94 25.64
C LEU A 798 22.17 -28.61 26.64
N ASP A 799 22.22 -29.95 26.67
CA ASP A 799 23.07 -30.71 27.60
C ASP A 799 24.57 -30.44 27.40
N THR A 800 24.97 -30.15 26.16
CA THR A 800 26.36 -29.78 25.83
C THR A 800 26.61 -28.28 26.03
N PHE A 801 25.60 -27.45 25.76
CA PHE A 801 25.74 -26.00 25.80
C PHE A 801 25.81 -25.44 27.23
N LEU A 802 24.96 -25.93 28.14
CA LEU A 802 24.83 -25.36 29.50
C LEU A 802 26.14 -25.47 30.32
N PRO A 803 26.88 -26.59 30.33
CA PRO A 803 28.17 -26.67 31.04
C PRO A 803 29.21 -25.70 30.48
N ASN A 804 29.32 -25.58 29.16
CA ASN A 804 30.27 -24.65 28.52
C ASN A 804 29.91 -23.18 28.79
N MET A 805 28.62 -22.87 28.83
CA MET A 805 28.13 -21.55 29.23
C MET A 805 28.42 -21.27 30.72
N GLN A 806 28.28 -22.25 31.60
CA GLN A 806 28.66 -22.11 33.02
C GLN A 806 30.14 -21.77 33.17
N SER A 807 31.03 -22.51 32.50
CA SER A 807 32.48 -22.21 32.51
C SER A 807 32.80 -20.80 32.00
N LEU A 808 32.06 -20.34 30.97
CA LEU A 808 32.21 -18.97 30.46
C LEU A 808 31.78 -17.94 31.50
N LEU A 809 30.61 -18.13 32.14
CA LEU A 809 30.13 -17.23 33.19
C LEU A 809 31.07 -17.20 34.40
N ASP A 810 31.57 -18.36 34.86
CA ASP A 810 32.55 -18.44 35.95
C ASP A 810 33.81 -17.64 35.62
N SER A 811 34.29 -17.74 34.38
CA SER A 811 35.46 -16.98 33.90
C SER A 811 35.19 -15.48 33.82
N LEU A 812 33.99 -15.07 33.38
CA LEU A 812 33.57 -13.67 33.30
C LEU A 812 33.40 -13.05 34.70
N GLU A 813 32.82 -13.79 35.64
CA GLU A 813 32.61 -13.37 37.03
C GLU A 813 33.93 -13.23 37.80
N THR A 814 34.92 -14.07 37.48
CA THR A 814 36.28 -13.98 38.04
C THR A 814 37.03 -12.74 37.57
N MET A 815 36.64 -12.16 36.43
CA MET A 815 37.19 -10.88 35.99
C MET A 815 36.53 -9.76 36.80
N ASP A 816 37.34 -9.04 37.57
CA ASP A 816 36.90 -7.86 38.35
C ASP A 816 36.49 -6.70 37.42
N CYS A 817 35.37 -6.84 36.69
CA CYS A 817 34.85 -5.85 35.75
C CYS A 817 33.34 -5.98 35.65
N GLN A 818 32.60 -4.99 36.17
CA GLN A 818 31.14 -4.96 36.20
C GLN A 818 30.66 -3.63 35.58
N PRO A 819 29.51 -3.60 34.86
CA PRO A 819 28.62 -4.73 34.59
C PRO A 819 29.16 -5.70 33.54
N VAL A 820 28.70 -6.95 33.61
CA VAL A 820 28.89 -7.97 32.57
C VAL A 820 27.62 -8.02 31.73
N VAL A 821 27.76 -7.81 30.43
CA VAL A 821 26.70 -7.90 29.42
C VAL A 821 26.95 -9.12 28.55
N VAL A 822 26.01 -10.04 28.51
CA VAL A 822 26.05 -11.21 27.63
C VAL A 822 24.92 -11.09 26.62
N CYS A 823 25.25 -10.98 25.34
CA CYS A 823 24.29 -10.87 24.25
C CYS A 823 24.54 -11.92 23.18
N GLY A 824 23.50 -12.34 22.46
CA GLY A 824 23.64 -13.46 21.54
C GLY A 824 22.34 -14.00 20.98
N ASP A 825 22.45 -14.88 20.00
CA ASP A 825 21.35 -15.76 19.59
C ASP A 825 21.55 -17.13 20.25
N PHE A 826 20.55 -17.51 21.06
CA PHE A 826 20.59 -18.72 21.88
C PHE A 826 19.71 -19.83 21.30
N ASN A 827 18.93 -19.59 20.24
CA ASN A 827 18.03 -20.56 19.64
C ASN A 827 17.12 -21.29 20.67
N GLU A 828 16.69 -20.58 21.72
CA GLU A 828 15.66 -21.01 22.68
C GLU A 828 14.58 -19.92 22.67
N ASP A 829 13.33 -20.24 22.32
CA ASP A 829 12.30 -19.19 22.28
C ASP A 829 11.75 -18.93 23.68
N LEU A 830 11.95 -17.75 24.25
CA LEU A 830 11.44 -17.41 25.59
C LEU A 830 9.94 -17.15 25.65
N LEU A 831 9.29 -16.89 24.52
CA LEU A 831 7.84 -16.66 24.46
C LEU A 831 7.05 -17.98 24.47
N SER A 832 7.67 -19.10 24.07
CA SER A 832 7.03 -20.41 24.09
C SER A 832 6.84 -20.98 25.50
N LYS A 833 5.72 -21.70 25.71
CA LYS A 833 5.36 -22.35 26.98
C LYS A 833 6.26 -23.55 27.26
N GLY A 834 7.16 -23.45 28.24
CA GLY A 834 8.05 -24.53 28.67
C GLY A 834 9.10 -24.06 29.68
N LYS A 835 9.82 -24.99 30.33
CA LYS A 835 10.98 -24.66 31.16
C LYS A 835 12.10 -24.08 30.28
N LYS A 836 12.78 -23.05 30.78
CA LYS A 836 13.82 -22.30 30.04
C LYS A 836 15.15 -22.44 30.75
N ALA A 837 15.91 -23.46 30.36
CA ALA A 837 17.13 -23.84 31.09
C ALA A 837 18.20 -22.74 31.03
N ILE A 838 18.29 -22.02 29.90
CA ILE A 838 19.25 -20.92 29.73
C ILE A 838 18.84 -19.75 30.64
N ARG A 839 17.55 -19.37 30.64
CA ARG A 839 17.06 -18.30 31.52
C ARG A 839 17.25 -18.62 33.00
N GLU A 840 16.97 -19.85 33.42
CA GLU A 840 17.17 -20.32 34.80
C GLU A 840 18.65 -20.23 35.21
N LEU A 841 19.57 -20.61 34.31
CA LEU A 841 21.01 -20.48 34.53
C LEU A 841 21.41 -19.02 34.81
N PHE A 842 21.03 -18.08 33.93
CA PHE A 842 21.35 -16.66 34.11
C PHE A 842 20.71 -16.07 35.37
N HIS A 843 19.44 -16.41 35.67
CA HIS A 843 18.77 -15.92 36.89
C HIS A 843 19.42 -16.46 38.16
N SER A 844 19.87 -17.71 38.17
CA SER A 844 20.57 -18.31 39.32
C SER A 844 21.89 -17.60 39.67
N ARG A 845 22.47 -16.91 38.67
CA ARG A 845 23.71 -16.12 38.78
C ARG A 845 23.45 -14.61 38.95
N GLY A 846 22.20 -14.19 39.11
CA GLY A 846 21.83 -12.79 39.31
C GLY A 846 21.78 -11.93 38.05
N TYR A 847 21.83 -12.51 36.85
CA TYR A 847 21.67 -11.78 35.60
C TYR A 847 20.20 -11.53 35.28
N SER A 848 19.91 -10.32 34.81
CA SER A 848 18.58 -9.91 34.36
C SER A 848 18.53 -9.80 32.84
N GLN A 849 17.45 -10.31 32.24
CA GLN A 849 17.21 -10.18 30.80
C GLN A 849 16.55 -8.83 30.50
N LEU A 850 17.13 -8.06 29.56
CA LEU A 850 16.68 -6.71 29.25
C LEU A 850 15.65 -6.60 28.12
N VAL A 851 15.57 -7.59 27.24
CA VAL A 851 14.70 -7.57 26.05
C VAL A 851 13.51 -8.49 26.27
N SER A 852 12.30 -7.96 26.20
CA SER A 852 11.04 -8.71 26.33
C SER A 852 10.23 -8.79 25.04
N ALA A 853 10.57 -7.98 24.03
CA ALA A 853 9.91 -7.97 22.73
C ALA A 853 10.44 -9.10 21.83
N ALA A 854 9.63 -9.56 20.87
CA ALA A 854 10.08 -10.56 19.91
C ALA A 854 11.24 -10.04 19.03
N THR A 855 12.18 -10.94 18.71
CA THR A 855 13.42 -10.62 17.97
C THR A 855 13.45 -11.22 16.58
N THR A 856 12.37 -11.84 16.12
CA THR A 856 12.25 -12.41 14.78
C THR A 856 10.94 -12.04 14.09
N GLU A 857 10.90 -12.14 12.76
CA GLU A 857 9.68 -11.88 11.99
C GLU A 857 8.52 -12.84 12.33
N LYS A 858 8.75 -14.01 12.96
CA LYS A 858 7.69 -14.94 13.41
C LYS A 858 7.32 -14.81 14.89
N GLN A 859 7.68 -13.70 15.53
CA GLN A 859 7.41 -13.46 16.95
C GLN A 859 8.08 -14.44 17.92
N THR A 860 9.30 -14.90 17.62
CA THR A 860 10.12 -15.64 18.60
C THR A 860 11.10 -14.70 19.30
N LEU A 861 11.38 -14.94 20.57
CA LEU A 861 12.40 -14.23 21.34
C LEU A 861 13.57 -15.20 21.56
N ILE A 862 14.56 -15.13 20.67
CA ILE A 862 15.74 -16.02 20.68
C ILE A 862 17.06 -15.23 20.82
N ASP A 863 17.03 -13.93 20.52
CA ASP A 863 18.15 -13.02 20.70
C ASP A 863 18.06 -12.32 22.06
N TYR A 864 19.08 -12.48 22.90
CA TYR A 864 19.03 -11.99 24.28
C TYR A 864 20.08 -10.92 24.57
N ILE A 865 19.79 -10.13 25.61
CA ILE A 865 20.78 -9.33 26.33
C ILE A 865 20.56 -9.58 27.83
N TYR A 866 21.53 -10.21 28.47
CA TYR A 866 21.60 -10.39 29.92
C TYR A 866 22.61 -9.43 30.54
N ILE A 867 22.26 -8.83 31.68
CA ILE A 867 23.14 -7.91 32.42
C ILE A 867 23.21 -8.29 33.91
N SER A 868 24.40 -8.22 34.51
CA SER A 868 24.60 -8.49 35.93
C SER A 868 24.12 -7.37 36.86
N ARG A 869 24.16 -6.11 36.40
CA ARG A 869 23.69 -4.91 37.13
C ARG A 869 22.64 -4.14 36.32
N PRO A 870 21.36 -4.53 36.39
CA PRO A 870 20.29 -3.91 35.61
C PRO A 870 20.10 -2.42 35.90
N GLU A 871 20.47 -1.93 37.09
CA GLU A 871 20.37 -0.53 37.51
C GLU A 871 21.25 0.44 36.71
N LEU A 872 22.23 -0.08 35.95
CA LEU A 872 23.09 0.70 35.06
C LEU A 872 22.54 0.78 33.62
N CYS A 873 21.46 0.05 33.31
CA CYS A 873 20.80 0.13 32.02
C CYS A 873 19.77 1.26 32.02
N LEU A 874 19.99 2.27 31.18
CA LEU A 874 19.06 3.39 30.98
C LEU A 874 17.85 2.98 30.13
N GLN A 875 18.14 2.25 29.05
CA GLN A 875 17.14 1.88 28.05
C GLN A 875 17.58 0.61 27.33
N SER A 876 16.62 -0.27 27.05
CA SER A 876 16.80 -1.45 26.20
C SER A 876 15.62 -1.60 25.25
N GLY A 877 15.83 -2.34 24.15
CA GLY A 877 14.76 -2.58 23.19
C GLY A 877 15.23 -3.31 21.94
N VAL A 878 14.37 -3.28 20.92
CA VAL A 878 14.62 -3.81 19.58
C VAL A 878 14.77 -2.65 18.59
N LEU A 879 15.61 -2.84 17.58
CA LEU A 879 15.74 -1.95 16.43
C LEU A 879 14.91 -2.49 15.27
N GLN A 880 15.07 -1.97 14.05
CA GLN A 880 14.40 -2.49 12.87
C GLN A 880 15.40 -2.63 11.72
N THR A 881 15.35 -3.74 11.01
CA THR A 881 16.20 -4.06 9.85
C THR A 881 15.35 -4.70 8.75
N TYR A 882 15.71 -4.49 7.48
CA TYR A 882 15.00 -5.08 6.33
C TYR A 882 15.71 -6.30 5.73
N HIS A 883 16.97 -6.55 6.12
CA HIS A 883 17.87 -7.48 5.44
C HIS A 883 18.09 -8.82 6.17
N SER A 884 17.66 -8.92 7.43
CA SER A 884 17.76 -10.14 8.25
C SER A 884 16.37 -10.48 8.80
N TYR A 885 16.12 -11.78 8.96
CA TYR A 885 14.97 -12.34 9.67
C TYR A 885 14.99 -11.98 11.17
N HIS A 886 16.19 -11.75 11.71
CA HIS A 886 16.42 -11.30 13.07
C HIS A 886 16.41 -9.77 13.14
N VAL A 887 15.79 -9.30 14.22
CA VAL A 887 15.69 -7.90 14.57
C VAL A 887 16.78 -7.59 15.59
N PRO A 888 17.63 -6.57 15.36
CA PRO A 888 18.70 -6.25 16.30
C PRO A 888 18.13 -5.84 17.66
N VAL A 889 18.86 -6.17 18.72
CA VAL A 889 18.55 -5.78 20.10
C VAL A 889 19.59 -4.81 20.62
N TYR A 890 19.19 -3.87 21.46
CA TYR A 890 20.12 -2.87 22.01
C TYR A 890 19.92 -2.64 23.51
N CYS A 891 20.99 -2.18 24.16
CA CYS A 891 20.94 -1.61 25.49
C CYS A 891 21.89 -0.41 25.62
N ILE A 892 21.52 0.55 26.45
CA ILE A 892 22.29 1.77 26.75
C ILE A 892 22.68 1.74 28.22
N LEU A 893 23.98 1.84 28.50
CA LEU A 893 24.55 1.83 29.84
C LEU A 893 25.04 3.22 30.26
N THR A 894 25.01 3.49 31.57
CA THR A 894 25.50 4.73 32.19
C THR A 894 26.40 4.45 33.39
N LEU A 895 27.17 5.45 33.82
CA LEU A 895 28.04 5.40 35.01
C LEU A 895 27.28 5.56 36.34
N SER A 896 26.11 6.20 36.34
CA SER A 896 25.32 6.47 37.55
C SER A 896 24.09 5.57 37.62
N ALA A 897 23.92 4.81 38.71
CA ALA A 897 22.72 4.02 38.94
C ALA A 897 21.46 4.90 38.82
N VAL A 898 20.50 4.45 38.01
CA VAL A 898 19.24 5.17 37.83
C VAL A 898 18.45 5.04 39.13
N GLY A 899 18.27 6.15 39.86
CA GLY A 899 17.39 6.20 41.02
C GLY A 899 15.99 5.74 40.62
N ALA A 900 15.36 4.92 41.45
CA ALA A 900 14.06 4.27 41.23
C ALA A 900 12.87 5.25 41.10
N SER A 901 12.86 6.09 40.07
CA SER A 901 11.81 7.07 39.79
C SER A 901 11.60 7.27 38.28
N ALA A 902 11.70 6.21 37.48
CA ALA A 902 11.17 6.18 36.13
C ALA A 902 10.16 5.03 36.07
N SER A 903 8.91 5.36 36.38
CA SER A 903 7.76 4.53 36.08
C SER A 903 7.84 4.03 34.65
N PHE A 904 7.87 2.71 34.48
CA PHE A 904 7.59 2.03 33.22
C PHE A 904 6.25 2.56 32.69
N VAL A 905 6.30 3.46 31.69
CA VAL A 905 5.14 3.77 30.87
C VAL A 905 5.05 2.65 29.85
N ILE A 906 4.25 1.66 30.19
CA ILE A 906 3.68 0.73 29.21
C ILE A 906 2.59 1.53 28.50
N GLU A 907 2.84 1.89 27.24
CA GLU A 907 1.80 2.15 26.24
C GLU A 907 1.87 1.06 25.16
#